data_AF-A0A847PD50-F1
#
_entry.id   AF-A0A847PD50-F1
#
_cell.length_a   1.000
_cell.length_b   1.000
_cell.length_c   1.000
_cell.angle_alpha   90.00
_cell.angle_beta   90.00
_cell.angle_gamma   90.00
#
_symmetry.space_group_name_H-M   'P 1'
#
loop_
_entity.id
_entity.type
_entity.pdbx_description
1 polymer ?
#
loop_
_entity_poly.entity_id
_entity_poly.type
_entity_poly.pdbx_seq_one_letter_code
_entity_poly.pdbx_strand_id
1 'polypeptide(L)'
;MLRSLMTAVTGVKAHQTMLDVTGNNIANVNTTGYKRDFTVFQDLLYQTTQGATGPGDNRGGINPAQVGLGVSVAAIETIHAQGGAQYTGNKTDMMIEGDGYFVVRDGGTRMYTRAGNFVRDAQSNLVHSGTGYHVQGYKLERDPLDPRNFIRAGGDVEDINIPIGRKMPARATTLVDYQCNLDSRSRPYLPIGYADLPFNAPPCGKDAVVKIDDIEYDMSFQTADLEPLVDGTGYFTVTLKSGADEAELVFNMTGVKDGKPMLEYQHAAVNWPGTNPPVPINADDVRYNNDTGWFELVKNGATVFKTNLHEDMHYNYFEVKDGTNPPITYKVLAEFDEKQPPKPSGMAGSPMNLTLWFMAPGATPADPLTITKATAVIPISPDGRFEFARAEFLPGQLPPAGFDVAGDPPNFRIVPAGGNGETVTASSALTIQVAKNMATPSTFDTVSQINQGGFHQTKQDVFDCQGNRHTLEVNFKKLTENRWRWEAFLLADKKKLEVGEEGCEPQTTGTGSESGGLTLTPSSGEIAFCPCGPICSPESVELDVPFSLDGKSNSKITLNFGGHGDKMAGITQFASPTTTKAIYQDGYEMGVMNDFNTGQDGRIVGVYTNGQSEPIYQIALATFANPAGLDKLGNSMFAETVNSGQANIDPAMLNGKGVIKSGNLEMSNVDLTEEFTRLIIAQRGFQANTRVVTTSDQILEEVVNIKR
;
A
#
# COMPACT_ATOMS: atom_id res chain seq x y z
N MET A 1 -36.77 -23.13 -74.81
CA MET A 1 -35.98 -21.89 -74.97
C MET A 1 -36.30 -20.84 -73.91
N LEU A 2 -37.58 -20.63 -73.55
CA LEU A 2 -37.97 -19.78 -72.40
C LEU A 2 -37.19 -20.06 -71.10
N ARG A 3 -36.87 -21.32 -70.80
CA ARG A 3 -36.05 -21.69 -69.62
C ARG A 3 -34.62 -21.16 -69.67
N SER A 4 -33.97 -21.20 -70.83
CA SER A 4 -32.61 -20.68 -71.03
C SER A 4 -32.55 -19.16 -70.86
N LEU A 5 -33.58 -18.46 -71.35
CA LEU A 5 -33.78 -17.03 -71.14
C LEU A 5 -33.94 -16.69 -69.66
N MET A 6 -34.77 -17.43 -68.92
CA MET A 6 -34.97 -17.20 -67.48
C MET A 6 -33.69 -17.48 -66.68
N THR A 7 -32.95 -18.54 -67.00
CA THR A 7 -31.64 -18.84 -66.40
C THR A 7 -30.63 -17.70 -66.68
N ALA A 8 -30.59 -17.17 -67.90
CA ALA A 8 -29.71 -16.06 -68.24
C ALA A 8 -30.09 -14.76 -67.50
N VAL A 9 -31.38 -14.45 -67.40
CA VAL A 9 -31.89 -13.26 -66.69
C VAL A 9 -31.54 -13.30 -65.21
N THR A 10 -31.66 -14.46 -64.56
CA THR A 10 -31.27 -14.59 -63.14
C THR A 10 -29.77 -14.38 -62.93
N GLY A 11 -28.93 -14.86 -63.85
CA GLY A 11 -27.50 -14.58 -63.86
C GLY A 11 -27.14 -13.11 -64.11
N VAL A 12 -27.86 -12.40 -64.99
CA VAL A 12 -27.69 -10.95 -65.20
C VAL A 12 -27.95 -10.18 -63.90
N LYS A 13 -29.06 -10.47 -63.22
CA LYS A 13 -29.43 -9.79 -61.98
C LYS A 13 -28.44 -10.07 -60.84
N ALA A 14 -27.96 -11.31 -60.73
CA ALA A 14 -26.96 -11.69 -59.73
C ALA A 14 -25.63 -10.95 -59.94
N HIS A 15 -25.12 -10.90 -61.18
CA HIS A 15 -23.89 -10.15 -61.48
C HIS A 15 -24.07 -8.63 -61.37
N GLN A 16 -25.26 -8.08 -61.61
CA GLN A 16 -25.52 -6.66 -61.34
C GLN A 16 -25.37 -6.35 -59.85
N THR A 17 -25.92 -7.19 -58.98
CA THR A 17 -25.77 -7.00 -57.52
C THR A 17 -24.30 -7.10 -57.09
N MET A 18 -23.55 -8.04 -57.68
CA MET A 18 -22.10 -8.15 -57.46
C MET A 18 -21.34 -6.89 -57.91
N LEU A 19 -21.72 -6.29 -59.06
CA LEU A 19 -21.14 -5.03 -59.52
C LEU A 19 -21.43 -3.89 -58.54
N ASP A 20 -22.66 -3.78 -58.03
CA ASP A 20 -23.04 -2.72 -57.09
C ASP A 20 -22.27 -2.84 -55.77
N VAL A 21 -22.15 -4.05 -55.20
CA VAL A 21 -21.40 -4.30 -53.96
C VAL A 21 -19.90 -4.03 -54.15
N THR A 22 -19.32 -4.51 -55.25
CA THR A 22 -17.90 -4.27 -55.57
C THR A 22 -17.62 -2.79 -55.79
N GLY A 23 -18.52 -2.08 -56.49
CA GLY A 23 -18.43 -0.64 -56.68
C GLY A 23 -18.49 0.14 -55.36
N ASN A 24 -19.35 -0.29 -54.43
CA ASN A 24 -19.44 0.32 -53.10
C ASN A 24 -18.18 0.08 -52.25
N ASN A 25 -17.58 -1.12 -52.33
CA ASN A 25 -16.31 -1.40 -51.66
C ASN A 25 -15.17 -0.50 -52.18
N ILE A 26 -15.05 -0.36 -53.50
CA ILE A 26 -14.04 0.51 -54.13
C ILE A 26 -14.23 1.97 -53.69
N ALA A 27 -15.47 2.45 -53.63
CA ALA A 27 -15.77 3.81 -53.19
C ALA A 27 -15.36 4.07 -51.73
N ASN A 28 -15.43 3.05 -50.87
CA ASN A 28 -15.15 3.13 -49.43
C ASN A 28 -13.75 2.60 -49.03
N VAL A 29 -12.81 2.48 -49.98
CA VAL A 29 -11.45 2.00 -49.69
C VAL A 29 -10.69 2.91 -48.72
N ASN A 30 -10.95 4.21 -48.74
CA ASN A 30 -10.30 5.18 -47.84
C ASN A 30 -11.11 5.49 -46.59
N THR A 31 -12.30 4.90 -46.44
CA THR A 31 -13.17 5.14 -45.29
C THR A 31 -12.64 4.37 -44.08
N THR A 32 -12.34 5.10 -43.00
CA THR A 32 -11.88 4.52 -41.73
C THR A 32 -12.92 3.57 -41.14
N GLY A 33 -12.47 2.41 -40.66
CA GLY A 33 -13.31 1.38 -40.05
C GLY A 33 -14.28 0.67 -40.99
N TYR A 34 -14.22 0.93 -42.31
CA TYR A 34 -15.10 0.27 -43.27
C TYR A 34 -14.76 -1.23 -43.41
N LYS A 35 -15.80 -2.06 -43.44
CA LYS A 35 -15.70 -3.51 -43.62
C LYS A 35 -16.34 -3.90 -44.95
N ARG A 36 -15.53 -4.52 -45.81
CA ARG A 36 -15.91 -4.92 -47.16
C ARG A 36 -17.07 -5.90 -47.16
N ASP A 37 -17.93 -5.76 -48.14
CA ASP A 37 -19.05 -6.68 -48.37
C ASP A 37 -18.70 -7.71 -49.44
N PHE A 38 -19.30 -8.89 -49.33
CA PHE A 38 -19.09 -10.03 -50.21
C PHE A 38 -20.42 -10.63 -50.65
N THR A 39 -20.62 -10.78 -51.96
CA THR A 39 -21.82 -11.40 -52.52
C THR A 39 -21.67 -12.92 -52.62
N VAL A 40 -22.57 -13.67 -51.99
CA VAL A 40 -22.65 -15.13 -52.07
C VAL A 40 -23.76 -15.54 -53.02
N PHE A 41 -23.47 -16.48 -53.92
CA PHE A 41 -24.45 -17.02 -54.88
C PHE A 41 -24.95 -18.40 -54.45
N GLN A 42 -26.21 -18.69 -54.76
CA GLN A 42 -26.79 -20.03 -54.64
C GLN A 42 -27.54 -20.39 -55.93
N ASP A 43 -27.57 -21.67 -56.28
CA ASP A 43 -28.45 -22.17 -57.33
C ASP A 43 -29.93 -22.07 -56.89
N LEU A 44 -30.84 -21.94 -57.86
CA LEU A 44 -32.27 -21.75 -57.56
C LEU A 44 -32.97 -23.10 -57.33
N LEU A 45 -33.18 -23.85 -58.40
CA LEU A 45 -33.87 -25.14 -58.38
C LEU A 45 -33.36 -26.01 -59.52
N TYR A 46 -33.49 -27.33 -59.33
CA TYR A 46 -33.25 -28.33 -60.37
C TYR A 46 -34.55 -28.95 -60.83
N GLN A 47 -34.78 -29.00 -62.14
CA GLN A 47 -35.89 -29.74 -62.72
C GLN A 47 -35.42 -31.12 -63.16
N THR A 48 -36.00 -32.17 -62.55
CA THR A 48 -35.76 -33.55 -62.94
C THR A 48 -36.49 -33.86 -64.25
N THR A 49 -35.73 -34.09 -65.33
CA THR A 49 -36.25 -34.50 -66.64
C THR A 49 -36.40 -36.02 -66.74
N GLN A 50 -35.60 -36.77 -65.97
CA GLN A 50 -35.70 -38.22 -65.86
C GLN A 50 -35.35 -38.65 -64.43
N GLY A 51 -36.24 -39.40 -63.78
CA GLY A 51 -36.01 -39.92 -62.43
C GLY A 51 -34.94 -41.02 -62.43
N ALA A 52 -34.22 -41.15 -61.32
CA ALA A 52 -33.30 -42.27 -61.13
C ALA A 52 -34.08 -43.58 -61.00
N THR A 53 -33.62 -44.65 -61.65
CA THR A 53 -34.18 -45.99 -61.46
C THR A 53 -33.08 -46.97 -61.11
N GLY A 54 -33.37 -47.93 -60.21
CA GLY A 54 -32.45 -49.01 -59.89
C GLY A 54 -32.24 -49.98 -61.07
N PRO A 55 -31.15 -50.77 -61.06
CA PRO A 55 -30.95 -51.83 -62.04
C PRO A 55 -31.99 -52.96 -61.87
N GLY A 56 -32.55 -53.45 -62.98
CA GLY A 56 -33.42 -54.63 -63.04
C GLY A 56 -32.78 -55.80 -63.80
N ASP A 57 -33.46 -56.95 -63.86
CA ASP A 57 -32.87 -58.23 -64.33
C ASP A 57 -32.29 -58.21 -65.77
N ASN A 58 -32.80 -57.34 -66.65
CA ASN A 58 -32.32 -57.20 -68.05
C ASN A 58 -31.91 -55.75 -68.43
N ARG A 59 -31.80 -54.81 -67.48
CA ARG A 59 -31.40 -53.42 -67.78
C ARG A 59 -30.76 -52.74 -66.57
N GLY A 60 -29.62 -52.07 -66.78
CA GLY A 60 -28.92 -51.31 -65.74
C GLY A 60 -29.70 -50.08 -65.27
N GLY A 61 -29.39 -49.62 -64.05
CA GLY A 61 -29.96 -48.39 -63.50
C GLY A 61 -29.49 -47.16 -64.27
N ILE A 62 -30.30 -46.11 -64.24
CA ILE A 62 -29.97 -44.82 -64.85
C ILE A 62 -29.93 -43.72 -63.79
N ASN A 63 -28.98 -42.80 -63.94
CA ASN A 63 -28.84 -41.63 -63.09
C ASN A 63 -29.98 -40.64 -63.34
N PRO A 64 -30.37 -39.84 -62.33
CA PRO A 64 -31.36 -38.79 -62.53
C PRO A 64 -30.77 -37.72 -63.45
N ALA A 65 -31.52 -37.35 -64.49
CA ALA A 65 -31.17 -36.22 -65.34
C ALA A 65 -31.87 -34.97 -64.78
N GLN A 66 -31.08 -33.98 -64.39
CA GLN A 66 -31.56 -32.73 -63.80
C GLN A 66 -30.98 -31.52 -64.52
N VAL A 67 -31.81 -30.50 -64.70
CA VAL A 67 -31.41 -29.23 -65.35
C VAL A 67 -31.62 -28.09 -64.35
N GLY A 68 -30.57 -27.29 -64.14
CA GLY A 68 -30.63 -26.12 -63.25
C GLY A 68 -31.44 -24.96 -63.83
N LEU A 69 -32.16 -24.24 -62.97
CA LEU A 69 -33.05 -23.12 -63.31
C LEU A 69 -32.41 -21.74 -63.10
N GLY A 70 -31.09 -21.68 -62.87
CA GLY A 70 -30.33 -20.45 -62.71
C GLY A 70 -29.79 -20.24 -61.31
N VAL A 71 -29.46 -18.98 -61.01
CA VAL A 71 -28.72 -18.56 -59.82
C VAL A 71 -29.41 -17.38 -59.13
N SER A 72 -29.28 -17.26 -57.82
CA SER A 72 -29.70 -16.09 -57.06
C SER A 72 -28.61 -15.64 -56.10
N VAL A 73 -28.69 -14.40 -55.63
CA VAL A 73 -27.84 -13.91 -54.53
C VAL A 73 -28.41 -14.49 -53.24
N ALA A 74 -27.62 -15.29 -52.55
CA ALA A 74 -27.99 -15.93 -51.28
C ALA A 74 -27.88 -14.93 -50.13
N ALA A 75 -26.76 -14.20 -50.08
CA ALA A 75 -26.46 -13.25 -49.02
C ALA A 75 -25.45 -12.20 -49.52
N ILE A 76 -25.45 -11.05 -48.83
CA ILE A 76 -24.37 -10.06 -48.88
C ILE A 76 -23.78 -10.04 -47.47
N GLU A 77 -22.59 -10.60 -47.30
CA GLU A 77 -21.95 -10.74 -46.00
C GLU A 77 -20.87 -9.69 -45.82
N THR A 78 -20.82 -9.09 -44.63
CA THR A 78 -19.72 -8.20 -44.25
C THR A 78 -18.53 -9.01 -43.73
N ILE A 79 -17.36 -8.77 -44.30
CA ILE A 79 -16.13 -9.42 -43.86
C ILE A 79 -15.47 -8.57 -42.78
N HIS A 80 -15.47 -9.06 -41.54
CA HIS A 80 -15.00 -8.32 -40.36
C HIS A 80 -13.50 -8.43 -40.08
N ALA A 81 -12.71 -8.94 -41.05
CA ALA A 81 -11.25 -8.97 -40.96
C ALA A 81 -10.67 -7.58 -40.67
N GLN A 82 -9.57 -7.53 -39.92
CA GLN A 82 -8.92 -6.28 -39.53
C GLN A 82 -8.29 -5.57 -40.75
N GLY A 83 -8.42 -4.24 -40.79
CA GLY A 83 -7.78 -3.41 -41.80
C GLY A 83 -6.37 -2.97 -41.42
N GLY A 84 -5.68 -2.30 -42.34
CA GLY A 84 -4.35 -1.74 -42.09
C GLY A 84 -4.37 -0.61 -41.06
N ALA A 85 -3.30 -0.49 -40.27
CA ALA A 85 -3.14 0.60 -39.31
C ALA A 85 -2.54 1.85 -39.98
N GLN A 86 -3.19 3.00 -39.86
CA GLN A 86 -2.63 4.30 -40.26
C GLN A 86 -2.31 5.14 -39.03
N TYR A 87 -1.08 5.62 -38.90
CA TYR A 87 -0.70 6.55 -37.83
C TYR A 87 -1.15 7.98 -38.19
N THR A 88 -1.86 8.64 -37.28
CA THR A 88 -2.37 10.01 -37.46
C THR A 88 -1.66 11.03 -36.57
N GLY A 89 -1.04 10.58 -35.47
CA GLY A 89 -0.43 11.45 -34.46
C GLY A 89 -1.42 12.14 -33.52
N ASN A 90 -2.73 12.02 -33.75
CA ASN A 90 -3.74 12.57 -32.85
C ASN A 90 -4.08 11.57 -31.74
N LYS A 91 -3.99 11.99 -30.48
CA LYS A 91 -4.22 11.10 -29.33
C LYS A 91 -5.64 10.57 -29.20
N THR A 92 -6.62 11.32 -29.70
CA THR A 92 -8.04 10.93 -29.70
C THR A 92 -8.35 9.87 -30.75
N ASP A 93 -7.51 9.73 -31.77
CA ASP A 93 -7.65 8.69 -32.77
C ASP A 93 -7.20 7.35 -32.17
N MET A 94 -8.05 6.34 -32.32
CA MET A 94 -7.85 5.04 -31.72
C MET A 94 -8.17 3.92 -32.70
N MET A 95 -7.36 2.86 -32.66
CA MET A 95 -7.56 1.66 -33.45
C MET A 95 -7.68 0.46 -32.51
N ILE A 96 -8.57 -0.47 -32.84
CA ILE A 96 -8.65 -1.76 -32.14
C ILE A 96 -7.81 -2.75 -32.94
N GLU A 97 -6.84 -3.39 -32.28
CA GLU A 97 -6.07 -4.49 -32.84
C GLU A 97 -6.58 -5.81 -32.25
N GLY A 98 -7.16 -6.66 -33.10
CA GLY A 98 -7.92 -7.84 -32.70
C GLY A 98 -9.45 -7.65 -32.74
N ASP A 99 -10.18 -8.50 -32.01
CA ASP A 99 -11.64 -8.54 -32.02
C ASP A 99 -12.28 -7.53 -31.06
N GLY A 100 -13.27 -6.79 -31.53
CA GLY A 100 -14.06 -5.87 -30.69
C GLY A 100 -14.49 -4.61 -31.42
N TYR A 101 -15.55 -3.96 -30.95
CA TYR A 101 -16.07 -2.70 -31.51
C TYR A 101 -16.06 -1.64 -30.42
N PHE A 102 -15.77 -0.39 -30.79
CA PHE A 102 -16.03 0.73 -29.91
C PHE A 102 -17.54 0.85 -29.70
N VAL A 103 -17.93 1.06 -28.45
CA VAL A 103 -19.32 1.32 -28.08
C VAL A 103 -19.55 2.82 -28.15
N VAL A 104 -20.51 3.24 -28.96
CA VAL A 104 -20.94 4.64 -29.08
C VAL A 104 -22.43 4.76 -28.79
N ARG A 105 -22.87 5.94 -28.37
CA ARG A 105 -24.26 6.20 -28.00
C ARG A 105 -24.82 7.37 -28.80
N ASP A 106 -26.00 7.15 -29.36
CA ASP A 106 -26.84 8.17 -29.97
C ASP A 106 -28.12 8.31 -29.15
N GLY A 107 -28.21 9.38 -28.35
CA GLY A 107 -29.30 9.57 -27.40
C GLY A 107 -29.44 8.37 -26.44
N GLY A 108 -30.52 7.60 -26.58
CA GLY A 108 -30.78 6.41 -25.76
C GLY A 108 -30.25 5.09 -26.32
N THR A 109 -29.76 5.07 -27.57
CA THR A 109 -29.44 3.83 -28.29
C THR A 109 -27.94 3.62 -28.39
N ARG A 110 -27.47 2.40 -28.08
CA ARG A 110 -26.07 2.00 -28.25
C ARG A 110 -25.85 1.47 -29.65
N MET A 111 -24.76 1.92 -30.27
CA MET A 111 -24.28 1.49 -31.57
C MET A 111 -22.81 1.08 -31.45
N TYR A 112 -22.31 0.40 -32.47
CA TYR A 112 -20.99 -0.21 -32.45
C TYR A 112 -20.21 0.21 -33.69
N THR A 113 -18.92 0.50 -33.54
CA THR A 113 -18.09 0.90 -34.69
C THR A 113 -16.65 0.42 -34.58
N ARG A 114 -16.00 0.24 -35.72
CA ARG A 114 -14.55 0.07 -35.84
C ARG A 114 -13.82 1.37 -36.13
N ALA A 115 -14.56 2.42 -36.51
CA ALA A 115 -13.98 3.72 -36.82
C ALA A 115 -13.68 4.45 -35.50
N GLY A 116 -12.39 4.69 -35.22
CA GLY A 116 -11.96 5.37 -34.00
C GLY A 116 -11.42 6.77 -34.22
N ASN A 117 -11.92 7.46 -35.24
CA ASN A 117 -11.72 8.89 -35.51
C ASN A 117 -12.55 9.73 -34.52
N PHE A 118 -12.12 9.75 -33.26
CA PHE A 118 -12.78 10.48 -32.20
C PHE A 118 -12.20 11.89 -32.04
N VAL A 119 -13.07 12.82 -31.66
CA VAL A 119 -12.73 14.20 -31.36
C VAL A 119 -13.43 14.62 -30.08
N ARG A 120 -12.98 15.71 -29.48
CA ARG A 120 -13.61 16.27 -28.29
C ARG A 120 -14.57 17.39 -28.67
N ASP A 121 -15.79 17.35 -28.14
CA ASP A 121 -16.77 18.42 -28.31
C ASP A 121 -16.49 19.64 -27.39
N ALA A 122 -17.33 20.68 -27.45
CA ALA A 122 -17.18 21.87 -26.61
C ALA A 122 -17.39 21.60 -25.10
N GLN A 123 -18.13 20.54 -24.77
CA GLN A 123 -18.42 20.07 -23.42
C GLN A 123 -17.36 19.09 -22.89
N SER A 124 -16.31 18.85 -23.69
CA SER A 124 -15.22 17.92 -23.39
C SER A 124 -15.57 16.43 -23.48
N ASN A 125 -16.71 16.06 -24.09
CA ASN A 125 -17.04 14.67 -24.35
C ASN A 125 -16.27 14.14 -25.56
N LEU A 126 -15.85 12.88 -25.48
CA LEU A 126 -15.27 12.18 -26.62
C LEU A 126 -16.40 11.71 -27.53
N VAL A 127 -16.41 12.21 -28.77
CA VAL A 127 -17.44 11.93 -29.76
C VAL A 127 -16.83 11.44 -31.06
N HIS A 128 -17.57 10.62 -31.81
CA HIS A 128 -17.19 10.25 -33.16
C HIS A 128 -17.28 11.47 -34.09
N SER A 129 -16.19 11.79 -34.80
CA SER A 129 -16.07 13.05 -35.55
C SER A 129 -17.09 13.23 -36.68
N GLY A 130 -17.57 12.13 -37.29
CA GLY A 130 -18.53 12.19 -38.39
C GLY A 130 -19.99 12.31 -37.95
N THR A 131 -20.34 11.75 -36.80
CA THR A 131 -21.75 11.61 -36.36
C THR A 131 -22.07 12.36 -35.07
N GLY A 132 -21.08 12.71 -34.26
CA GLY A 132 -21.26 13.32 -32.94
C GLY A 132 -21.65 12.33 -31.84
N TYR A 133 -21.68 11.03 -32.11
CA TYR A 133 -22.07 10.01 -31.12
C TYR A 133 -21.05 9.90 -29.99
N HIS A 134 -21.52 9.77 -28.76
CA HIS A 134 -20.67 9.75 -27.57
C HIS A 134 -20.00 8.39 -27.38
N VAL A 135 -18.68 8.38 -27.20
CA VAL A 135 -17.93 7.15 -26.90
C VAL A 135 -18.19 6.72 -25.47
N GLN A 136 -18.47 5.43 -25.28
CA GLN A 136 -18.77 4.86 -23.97
C GLN A 136 -17.54 4.23 -23.32
N GLY A 137 -17.45 4.33 -22.00
CA GLY A 137 -16.42 3.71 -21.20
C GLY A 137 -16.85 3.51 -19.75
N TYR A 138 -16.03 2.79 -19.00
CA TYR A 138 -16.16 2.66 -17.56
C TYR A 138 -15.45 3.82 -16.90
N LYS A 139 -16.16 4.56 -16.06
CA LYS A 139 -15.52 5.56 -15.19
C LYS A 139 -14.64 4.85 -14.18
N LEU A 140 -13.45 5.38 -13.94
CA LEU A 140 -12.52 4.84 -12.95
C LEU A 140 -12.51 5.75 -11.73
N GLU A 141 -12.64 5.13 -10.57
CA GLU A 141 -12.52 5.79 -9.27
C GLU A 141 -11.48 5.05 -8.43
N ARG A 142 -10.84 5.78 -7.53
CA ARG A 142 -9.83 5.21 -6.65
C ARG A 142 -10.50 4.24 -5.68
N ASP A 143 -9.86 3.11 -5.41
CA ASP A 143 -10.40 2.11 -4.49
C ASP A 143 -10.45 2.69 -3.06
N PRO A 144 -11.61 2.64 -2.37
CA PRO A 144 -11.72 3.07 -0.98
C PRO A 144 -10.86 2.27 0.01
N LEU A 145 -10.53 1.01 -0.31
CA LEU A 145 -9.74 0.13 0.56
C LEU A 145 -8.24 0.21 0.29
N ASP A 146 -7.85 0.43 -0.97
CA ASP A 146 -6.46 0.63 -1.38
C ASP A 146 -6.33 1.82 -2.33
N PRO A 147 -6.03 3.02 -1.80
CA PRO A 147 -5.87 4.24 -2.57
C PRO A 147 -4.85 4.14 -3.72
N ARG A 148 -3.98 3.13 -3.80
CA ARG A 148 -3.04 2.97 -4.92
C ARG A 148 -3.71 2.49 -6.20
N ASN A 149 -4.83 1.79 -6.06
CA ASN A 149 -5.53 1.15 -7.15
C ASN A 149 -6.77 1.94 -7.60
N PHE A 150 -7.14 1.77 -8.87
CA PHE A 150 -8.34 2.36 -9.45
C PHE A 150 -9.26 1.25 -9.93
N ILE A 151 -10.50 1.31 -9.47
CA ILE A 151 -11.58 0.37 -9.78
C ILE A 151 -12.63 1.06 -10.65
N ARG A 152 -13.53 0.27 -11.23
CA ARG A 152 -14.64 0.80 -12.02
C ARG A 152 -15.70 1.37 -11.09
N ALA A 153 -16.07 2.62 -11.32
CA ALA A 153 -17.17 3.28 -10.62
C ALA A 153 -18.48 2.74 -11.18
N GLY A 154 -19.04 1.73 -10.51
CA GLY A 154 -20.25 1.05 -10.96
C GLY A 154 -20.01 -0.03 -12.04
N GLY A 155 -21.10 -0.67 -12.45
CA GLY A 155 -21.08 -1.77 -13.43
C GLY A 155 -21.40 -1.37 -14.87
N ASP A 156 -21.97 -0.18 -15.07
CA ASP A 156 -22.44 0.27 -16.38
C ASP A 156 -21.42 1.19 -17.09
N VAL A 157 -21.52 1.23 -18.42
CA VAL A 157 -20.76 2.17 -19.24
C VAL A 157 -21.46 3.53 -19.32
N GLU A 158 -20.68 4.60 -19.28
CA GLU A 158 -21.12 5.99 -19.39
C GLU A 158 -20.33 6.76 -20.47
N ASP A 159 -20.76 7.98 -20.79
CA ASP A 159 -20.08 8.83 -21.77
C ASP A 159 -18.70 9.25 -21.25
N ILE A 160 -17.68 9.09 -22.10
CA ILE A 160 -16.32 9.50 -21.74
C ILE A 160 -16.20 11.03 -21.84
N ASN A 161 -15.90 11.68 -20.72
CA ASN A 161 -15.58 13.11 -20.66
C ASN A 161 -14.09 13.32 -20.30
N ILE A 162 -13.36 14.09 -21.12
CA ILE A 162 -11.93 14.38 -20.93
C ILE A 162 -11.72 15.90 -20.82
N PRO A 163 -11.89 16.46 -19.61
CA PRO A 163 -11.94 17.90 -19.42
C PRO A 163 -10.54 18.53 -19.30
N ILE A 164 -9.85 18.71 -20.43
CA ILE A 164 -8.58 19.47 -20.45
C ILE A 164 -8.84 20.91 -20.01
N GLY A 165 -7.97 21.44 -19.13
CA GLY A 165 -8.08 22.78 -18.59
C GLY A 165 -9.05 22.92 -17.43
N ARG A 166 -9.74 21.86 -17.01
CA ARG A 166 -10.52 21.86 -15.76
C ARG A 166 -9.64 21.54 -14.55
N LYS A 167 -10.10 22.04 -13.40
CA LYS A 167 -9.47 21.83 -12.11
C LYS A 167 -9.87 20.45 -11.57
N MET A 168 -8.88 19.69 -11.15
CA MET A 168 -9.01 18.55 -10.25
C MET A 168 -8.93 19.10 -8.82
N PRO A 169 -9.92 18.79 -7.95
CA PRO A 169 -9.90 19.27 -6.58
C PRO A 169 -8.66 18.78 -5.85
N ALA A 170 -8.19 19.54 -4.86
CA ALA A 170 -7.18 19.05 -3.94
C ALA A 170 -7.74 17.85 -3.15
N ARG A 171 -6.85 16.97 -2.71
CA ARG A 171 -7.21 15.79 -1.94
C ARG A 171 -6.39 15.74 -0.65
N ALA A 172 -7.09 15.62 0.47
CA ALA A 172 -6.46 15.37 1.75
C ALA A 172 -5.78 14.00 1.76
N THR A 173 -4.61 13.90 2.38
CA THR A 173 -3.94 12.60 2.57
C THR A 173 -4.80 11.75 3.50
N THR A 174 -5.01 10.50 3.10
CA THR A 174 -5.71 9.47 3.89
C THR A 174 -4.81 8.28 4.21
N LEU A 175 -3.75 8.07 3.42
CA LEU A 175 -2.81 6.97 3.59
C LEU A 175 -1.36 7.47 3.50
N VAL A 176 -0.50 7.00 4.40
CA VAL A 176 0.96 7.18 4.33
C VAL A 176 1.64 5.83 4.56
N ASP A 177 2.48 5.44 3.61
CA ASP A 177 3.13 4.14 3.63
C ASP A 177 4.61 4.24 3.97
N TYR A 178 5.01 3.46 4.96
CA TYR A 178 6.40 3.35 5.38
C TYR A 178 7.00 2.05 4.87
N GLN A 179 8.13 2.18 4.18
CA GLN A 179 8.96 1.06 3.83
C GLN A 179 10.37 1.34 4.34
N CYS A 180 10.79 0.53 5.29
CA CYS A 180 12.05 0.79 5.96
C CYS A 180 12.62 -0.41 6.69
N ASN A 181 13.94 -0.39 6.90
CA ASN A 181 14.59 -1.30 7.82
C ASN A 181 14.99 -0.54 9.08
N LEU A 182 14.68 -1.06 10.26
CA LEU A 182 15.20 -0.60 11.56
C LEU A 182 16.33 -1.53 11.99
N ASP A 183 17.52 -1.01 12.32
CA ASP A 183 18.68 -1.88 12.65
C ASP A 183 18.42 -2.67 13.93
N SER A 184 18.36 -4.00 13.81
CA SER A 184 18.17 -4.89 14.97
C SER A 184 19.30 -4.77 16.00
N ARG A 185 20.51 -4.41 15.57
CA ARG A 185 21.70 -4.29 16.42
C ARG A 185 21.80 -2.94 17.13
N SER A 186 20.88 -2.01 16.85
CA SER A 186 20.84 -0.74 17.57
C SER A 186 20.57 -1.00 19.05
N ARG A 187 21.22 -0.21 19.92
CA ARG A 187 20.95 -0.28 21.36
C ARG A 187 19.61 0.43 21.66
N PRO A 188 18.88 0.00 22.71
CA PRO A 188 17.76 0.75 23.26
C PRO A 188 18.07 2.24 23.43
N TYR A 189 17.05 3.08 23.26
CA TYR A 189 17.21 4.53 23.36
C TYR A 189 17.47 5.03 24.79
N LEU A 190 17.02 4.28 25.80
CA LEU A 190 17.27 4.52 27.23
C LEU A 190 17.80 3.24 27.89
N PRO A 191 18.56 3.37 28.99
CA PRO A 191 18.86 2.22 29.84
C PRO A 191 17.60 1.82 30.62
N ILE A 192 17.06 0.63 30.36
CA ILE A 192 15.77 0.13 30.87
C ILE A 192 15.91 -1.23 31.56
N GLY A 193 17.13 -1.50 32.03
CA GLY A 193 17.47 -2.71 32.77
C GLY A 193 17.37 -4.01 32.01
N TYR A 194 16.68 -5.01 32.58
CA TYR A 194 16.33 -6.21 31.83
C TYR A 194 15.19 -5.84 30.90
N ALA A 195 15.55 -5.48 29.67
CA ALA A 195 14.59 -5.34 28.59
C ALA A 195 13.68 -6.57 28.59
N ASP A 196 12.39 -6.39 28.30
CA ASP A 196 11.52 -7.51 27.95
C ASP A 196 12.26 -8.34 26.91
N LEU A 197 12.85 -9.46 27.38
CA LEU A 197 13.58 -10.37 26.53
C LEU A 197 12.59 -10.84 25.46
N PRO A 198 13.04 -11.36 24.32
CA PRO A 198 12.14 -11.94 23.31
C PRO A 198 11.20 -13.06 23.82
N PHE A 199 11.23 -13.34 25.12
CA PHE A 199 10.54 -14.35 25.90
C PHE A 199 9.37 -13.77 26.73
N ASN A 200 9.30 -12.45 26.98
CA ASN A 200 8.17 -11.83 27.69
C ASN A 200 7.09 -11.41 26.70
N ALA A 201 5.88 -11.95 26.89
CA ALA A 201 4.65 -11.58 26.18
C ALA A 201 4.88 -11.18 24.71
N PRO A 202 5.02 -12.16 23.81
CA PRO A 202 5.26 -11.89 22.41
C PRO A 202 4.09 -11.07 21.83
N PRO A 203 4.37 -10.06 20.99
CA PRO A 203 3.34 -9.38 20.20
C PRO A 203 2.61 -10.31 19.20
N CYS A 204 3.03 -11.58 19.13
CA CYS A 204 2.50 -12.63 18.25
C CYS A 204 2.10 -13.93 18.99
N GLY A 205 1.97 -13.90 20.32
CA GLY A 205 1.36 -14.99 21.11
C GLY A 205 2.06 -16.36 21.02
N LYS A 206 3.37 -16.37 20.78
CA LYS A 206 4.20 -17.57 20.90
C LYS A 206 5.34 -17.33 21.86
N ASP A 207 5.11 -17.73 23.10
CA ASP A 207 6.07 -17.63 24.18
C ASP A 207 7.34 -18.40 23.83
N ALA A 208 8.47 -18.03 24.42
CA ALA A 208 9.64 -18.86 24.29
C ALA A 208 9.51 -20.11 25.12
N VAL A 209 9.11 -21.16 24.42
CA VAL A 209 8.93 -22.47 25.00
C VAL A 209 10.29 -23.12 25.22
N VAL A 210 10.68 -23.23 26.49
CA VAL A 210 11.81 -24.06 26.91
C VAL A 210 11.28 -25.44 27.25
N LYS A 211 11.81 -26.48 26.61
CA LYS A 211 11.49 -27.87 26.95
C LYS A 211 12.41 -28.37 28.05
N ILE A 212 11.83 -28.74 29.19
CA ILE A 212 12.53 -29.36 30.31
C ILE A 212 11.79 -30.64 30.67
N ASP A 213 12.45 -31.80 30.53
CA ASP A 213 11.90 -33.13 30.83
C ASP A 213 10.49 -33.36 30.25
N ASP A 214 10.31 -33.12 28.94
CA ASP A 214 9.05 -33.25 28.19
C ASP A 214 7.91 -32.26 28.54
N ILE A 215 8.13 -31.34 29.49
CA ILE A 215 7.20 -30.25 29.78
C ILE A 215 7.68 -28.97 29.06
N GLU A 216 6.74 -28.32 28.39
CA GLU A 216 6.93 -27.02 27.76
C GLU A 216 6.66 -25.92 28.79
N TYR A 217 7.67 -25.06 29.03
CA TYR A 217 7.58 -23.90 29.92
C TYR A 217 7.65 -22.61 29.11
N ASP A 218 6.71 -21.72 29.34
CA ASP A 218 6.81 -20.30 29.01
C ASP A 218 7.63 -19.62 30.10
N MET A 219 8.75 -18.99 29.71
CA MET A 219 9.67 -18.32 30.63
C MET A 219 9.69 -16.82 30.36
N SER A 220 9.46 -16.01 31.39
CA SER A 220 9.58 -14.55 31.32
C SER A 220 10.59 -14.01 32.34
N PHE A 221 11.26 -12.91 32.02
CA PHE A 221 12.31 -12.25 32.81
C PHE A 221 11.99 -10.76 32.90
N GLN A 222 11.52 -10.29 34.05
CA GLN A 222 11.04 -8.91 34.21
C GLN A 222 11.74 -8.21 35.37
N THR A 223 12.19 -6.96 35.14
CA THR A 223 12.42 -6.02 36.23
C THR A 223 11.07 -5.63 36.84
N ALA A 224 10.99 -5.59 38.15
CA ALA A 224 9.80 -5.08 38.84
C ALA A 224 9.64 -3.57 38.61
N ASP A 225 8.42 -3.07 38.83
CA ASP A 225 8.15 -1.63 38.88
C ASP A 225 9.09 -0.96 39.90
N LEU A 226 9.83 0.05 39.46
CA LEU A 226 10.90 0.61 40.27
C LEU A 226 10.36 1.54 41.36
N GLU A 227 9.21 2.19 41.16
CA GLU A 227 8.63 3.12 42.15
C GLU A 227 8.26 2.46 43.51
N PRO A 228 7.54 1.33 43.61
CA PRO A 228 7.21 0.71 44.89
C PRO A 228 8.39 -0.01 45.56
N LEU A 229 9.49 -0.26 44.84
CA LEU A 229 10.59 -1.08 45.34
C LEU A 229 11.32 -0.43 46.52
N VAL A 230 11.49 -1.14 47.64
CA VAL A 230 12.31 -0.67 48.76
C VAL A 230 13.65 -1.40 48.74
N ASP A 231 14.74 -0.63 48.64
CA ASP A 231 16.13 -1.09 48.82
C ASP A 231 16.52 -2.36 48.01
N GLY A 232 16.02 -2.48 46.78
CA GLY A 232 16.37 -3.59 45.87
C GLY A 232 15.59 -4.89 46.08
N THR A 233 14.63 -4.94 47.00
CA THR A 233 13.84 -6.16 47.28
C THR A 233 12.87 -6.46 46.13
N GLY A 234 12.90 -7.67 45.58
CA GLY A 234 12.04 -8.10 44.47
C GLY A 234 12.37 -7.44 43.13
N TYR A 235 13.63 -7.02 42.95
CA TYR A 235 14.09 -6.26 41.78
C TYR A 235 13.86 -6.97 40.45
N PHE A 236 14.09 -8.28 40.39
CA PHE A 236 14.03 -9.06 39.16
C PHE A 236 13.27 -10.35 39.39
N THR A 237 12.37 -10.70 38.48
CA THR A 237 11.56 -11.91 38.58
C THR A 237 11.70 -12.74 37.32
N VAL A 238 11.93 -14.05 37.50
CA VAL A 238 11.85 -15.04 36.42
C VAL A 238 10.58 -15.86 36.63
N THR A 239 9.62 -15.74 35.73
CA THR A 239 8.38 -16.51 35.78
C THR A 239 8.50 -17.74 34.92
N LEU A 240 8.11 -18.89 35.46
CA LEU A 240 7.99 -20.16 34.76
C LEU A 240 6.51 -20.52 34.72
N LYS A 241 5.96 -20.78 33.53
CA LYS A 241 4.56 -21.14 33.38
C LYS A 241 4.39 -22.39 32.53
N SER A 242 3.53 -23.30 32.96
CA SER A 242 3.12 -24.46 32.16
C SER A 242 1.60 -24.63 32.27
N GLY A 243 0.89 -24.29 31.18
CA GLY A 243 -0.57 -24.25 31.19
C GLY A 243 -1.11 -23.21 32.19
N ALA A 244 -1.83 -23.68 33.22
CA ALA A 244 -2.39 -22.84 34.27
C ALA A 244 -1.50 -22.73 35.52
N ASP A 245 -0.45 -23.54 35.62
CA ASP A 245 0.48 -23.52 36.75
C ASP A 245 1.60 -22.51 36.49
N GLU A 246 1.98 -21.76 37.53
CA GLU A 246 2.96 -20.68 37.46
C GLU A 246 3.87 -20.71 38.70
N ALA A 247 5.15 -20.41 38.50
CA ALA A 247 6.14 -20.26 39.54
C ALA A 247 6.99 -19.02 39.28
N GLU A 248 7.09 -18.14 40.27
CA GLU A 248 7.89 -16.92 40.22
C GLU A 248 9.18 -17.10 41.01
N LEU A 249 10.31 -16.86 40.36
CA LEU A 249 11.63 -16.87 40.96
C LEU A 249 12.08 -15.43 41.15
N VAL A 250 11.98 -14.92 42.38
CA VAL A 250 12.22 -13.52 42.70
C VAL A 250 13.66 -13.31 43.16
N PHE A 251 14.30 -12.27 42.65
CA PHE A 251 15.67 -11.89 42.96
C PHE A 251 15.73 -10.50 43.57
N ASN A 252 16.47 -10.39 44.67
CA ASN A 252 16.82 -9.13 45.28
C ASN A 252 18.10 -8.59 44.65
N MET A 253 18.16 -7.28 44.45
CA MET A 253 19.40 -6.61 44.10
C MET A 253 20.18 -6.29 45.38
N THR A 254 21.36 -6.89 45.52
CA THR A 254 22.19 -6.79 46.75
C THR A 254 23.40 -5.88 46.60
N GLY A 255 23.66 -5.40 45.38
CA GLY A 255 24.78 -4.49 45.10
C GLY A 255 24.94 -4.20 43.62
N VAL A 256 26.01 -3.49 43.26
CA VAL A 256 26.40 -3.21 41.87
C VAL A 256 27.86 -3.58 41.71
N LYS A 257 28.17 -4.44 40.73
CA LYS A 257 29.53 -4.84 40.37
C LYS A 257 29.77 -4.62 38.89
N ASP A 258 30.84 -3.92 38.55
CA ASP A 258 31.23 -3.61 37.17
C ASP A 258 30.11 -3.03 36.28
N GLY A 259 29.22 -2.25 36.89
CA GLY A 259 28.12 -1.59 36.20
C GLY A 259 26.90 -2.48 35.93
N LYS A 260 26.81 -3.61 36.64
CA LYS A 260 25.69 -4.55 36.58
C LYS A 260 25.14 -4.78 38.01
N PRO A 261 23.82 -4.91 38.20
CA PRO A 261 23.25 -5.34 39.46
C PRO A 261 23.76 -6.72 39.86
N MET A 262 24.11 -6.86 41.15
CA MET A 262 24.31 -8.15 41.79
C MET A 262 22.95 -8.67 42.26
N LEU A 263 22.60 -9.88 41.87
CA LEU A 263 21.33 -10.50 42.23
C LEU A 263 21.53 -11.64 43.22
N GLU A 264 20.59 -11.75 44.16
CA GLU A 264 20.47 -12.86 45.09
C GLU A 264 19.06 -13.44 45.01
N TYR A 265 18.96 -14.76 44.80
CA TYR A 265 17.67 -15.44 44.72
C TYR A 265 16.99 -15.44 46.10
N GLN A 266 15.81 -14.85 46.17
CA GLN A 266 14.95 -14.95 47.34
C GLN A 266 14.23 -16.29 47.29
N HIS A 267 14.84 -17.31 47.90
CA HIS A 267 14.23 -18.64 47.94
C HIS A 267 12.82 -18.59 48.57
N ALA A 268 11.83 -18.88 47.74
CA ALA A 268 10.46 -19.10 48.13
C ALA A 268 10.09 -20.58 47.93
N ALA A 269 9.12 -21.07 48.70
CA ALA A 269 8.59 -22.42 48.53
C ALA A 269 7.68 -22.49 47.29
N VAL A 270 8.29 -22.60 46.11
CA VAL A 270 7.62 -22.77 44.80
C VAL A 270 7.88 -24.17 44.23
N ASN A 271 6.94 -24.67 43.42
CA ASN A 271 7.05 -25.97 42.75
C ASN A 271 7.25 -25.78 41.25
N TRP A 272 7.90 -26.75 40.59
CA TRP A 272 7.96 -26.84 39.14
C TRP A 272 6.53 -26.90 38.55
N PRO A 273 6.12 -25.91 37.73
CA PRO A 273 4.80 -25.88 37.10
C PRO A 273 4.51 -27.14 36.27
N GLY A 274 3.27 -27.62 36.25
CA GLY A 274 2.88 -28.77 35.41
C GLY A 274 3.41 -30.14 35.86
N THR A 275 4.05 -30.25 37.03
CA THR A 275 4.55 -31.52 37.57
C THR A 275 3.51 -32.23 38.44
N ASN A 276 3.33 -33.55 38.22
CA ASN A 276 2.46 -34.40 39.04
C ASN A 276 3.16 -35.73 39.37
N PRO A 277 3.49 -36.03 40.64
CA PRO A 277 3.25 -35.20 41.84
C PRO A 277 4.06 -33.89 41.85
N PRO A 278 3.67 -32.88 42.66
CA PRO A 278 4.37 -31.60 42.73
C PRO A 278 5.85 -31.78 43.10
N VAL A 279 6.75 -31.21 42.29
CA VAL A 279 8.20 -31.22 42.55
C VAL A 279 8.64 -29.84 43.05
N PRO A 280 9.20 -29.70 44.26
CA PRO A 280 9.67 -28.40 44.76
C PRO A 280 10.90 -27.90 44.01
N ILE A 281 11.02 -26.58 43.85
CA ILE A 281 12.24 -25.90 43.40
C ILE A 281 13.03 -25.52 44.67
N ASN A 282 14.16 -26.18 44.89
CA ASN A 282 15.01 -25.92 46.06
C ASN A 282 15.94 -24.71 45.81
N ALA A 283 16.56 -24.20 46.86
CA ALA A 283 17.53 -23.10 46.75
C ALA A 283 18.69 -23.42 45.79
N ASP A 284 19.17 -24.66 45.76
CA ASP A 284 20.28 -25.10 44.89
C ASP A 284 19.88 -25.30 43.42
N ASP A 285 18.57 -25.32 43.13
CA ASP A 285 18.00 -25.52 41.80
C ASP A 285 18.00 -24.22 40.96
N VAL A 286 18.20 -23.06 41.60
CA VAL A 286 18.27 -21.75 40.94
C VAL A 286 19.64 -21.15 41.22
N ARG A 287 20.48 -21.04 40.18
CA ARG A 287 21.86 -20.57 40.32
C ARG A 287 22.08 -19.33 39.47
N TYR A 288 22.61 -18.28 40.08
CA TYR A 288 23.05 -17.09 39.37
C TYR A 288 24.48 -16.72 39.78
N ASN A 289 25.35 -16.54 38.79
CA ASN A 289 26.74 -16.16 39.02
C ASN A 289 26.95 -14.68 38.69
N ASN A 290 27.10 -13.86 39.73
CA ASN A 290 27.31 -12.40 39.63
C ASN A 290 28.60 -11.97 38.90
N ASP A 291 29.59 -12.85 38.74
CA ASP A 291 30.84 -12.52 38.02
C ASP A 291 30.71 -12.75 36.51
N THR A 292 29.99 -13.80 36.13
CA THR A 292 29.91 -14.25 34.73
C THR A 292 28.58 -13.94 34.07
N GLY A 293 27.52 -13.65 34.86
CA GLY A 293 26.17 -13.38 34.39
C GLY A 293 25.35 -14.62 34.07
N TRP A 294 25.88 -15.82 34.23
CA TRP A 294 25.16 -17.06 33.94
C TRP A 294 24.05 -17.31 34.97
N PHE A 295 22.82 -17.38 34.49
CA PHE A 295 21.65 -17.90 35.19
C PHE A 295 21.40 -19.33 34.73
N GLU A 296 21.25 -20.24 35.69
CA GLU A 296 21.03 -21.67 35.47
C GLU A 296 19.86 -22.15 36.31
N LEU A 297 18.96 -22.91 35.68
CA LEU A 297 18.00 -23.75 36.38
C LEU A 297 18.50 -25.19 36.37
N VAL A 298 18.48 -25.82 37.53
CA VAL A 298 18.93 -27.19 37.75
C VAL A 298 17.74 -28.01 38.23
N LYS A 299 17.60 -29.21 37.68
CA LYS A 299 16.58 -30.17 38.12
C LYS A 299 17.21 -31.54 38.20
N ASN A 300 17.01 -32.25 39.31
CA ASN A 300 17.63 -33.56 39.58
C ASN A 300 19.16 -33.56 39.40
N GLY A 301 19.83 -32.43 39.70
CA GLY A 301 21.28 -32.28 39.59
C GLY A 301 21.83 -32.01 38.19
N ALA A 302 20.98 -31.90 37.16
CA ALA A 302 21.38 -31.50 35.80
C ALA A 302 20.88 -30.08 35.48
N THR A 303 21.72 -29.27 34.82
CA THR A 303 21.33 -27.95 34.31
C THR A 303 20.35 -28.13 33.16
N VAL A 304 19.11 -27.69 33.37
CA VAL A 304 18.00 -27.81 32.40
C VAL A 304 17.78 -26.55 31.60
N PHE A 305 18.19 -25.40 32.11
CA PHE A 305 18.17 -24.13 31.40
C PHE A 305 19.40 -23.31 31.79
N LYS A 306 19.96 -22.59 30.81
CA LYS A 306 21.13 -21.73 31.01
C LYS A 306 21.09 -20.53 30.06
N THR A 307 21.18 -19.32 30.60
CA THR A 307 21.29 -18.08 29.81
C THR A 307 22.28 -17.11 30.45
N ASN A 308 22.86 -16.21 29.65
CA ASN A 308 23.78 -15.19 30.16
C ASN A 308 23.05 -13.85 30.30
N LEU A 309 22.59 -13.55 31.51
CA LEU A 309 21.87 -12.33 31.80
C LEU A 309 22.73 -11.08 31.59
N HIS A 310 24.05 -11.12 31.76
CA HIS A 310 24.90 -9.93 31.58
C HIS A 310 24.88 -9.37 30.15
N GLU A 311 24.69 -10.22 29.14
CA GLU A 311 24.63 -9.82 27.73
C GLU A 311 23.34 -9.06 27.41
N ASP A 312 22.24 -9.44 28.04
CA ASP A 312 20.91 -8.87 27.78
C ASP A 312 20.59 -7.63 28.66
N MET A 313 21.48 -7.30 29.59
CA MET A 313 21.32 -6.20 30.53
C MET A 313 21.67 -4.85 29.91
N HIS A 314 20.65 -4.04 29.63
CA HIS A 314 20.76 -2.70 29.05
C HIS A 314 20.78 -1.60 30.13
N TYR A 315 21.79 -1.64 31.00
CA TYR A 315 22.04 -0.57 31.97
C TYR A 315 23.13 0.39 31.50
N ASN A 316 23.08 1.61 32.03
CA ASN A 316 24.21 2.50 32.02
C ASN A 316 24.71 2.67 33.46
N TYR A 317 26.02 2.88 33.65
CA TYR A 317 26.57 3.11 34.98
C TYR A 317 27.62 4.20 34.94
N PHE A 318 27.89 4.78 36.10
CA PHE A 318 28.90 5.81 36.25
C PHE A 318 29.52 5.80 37.64
N GLU A 319 30.70 6.39 37.77
CA GLU A 319 31.48 6.38 39.00
C GLU A 319 31.45 7.76 39.68
N VAL A 320 30.79 7.85 40.81
CA VAL A 320 30.78 9.05 41.65
C VAL A 320 31.88 8.94 42.70
N LYS A 321 32.69 9.98 42.88
CA LYS A 321 33.67 10.04 43.98
C LYS A 321 33.14 10.92 45.09
N ASP A 322 33.26 10.44 46.33
CA ASP A 322 33.04 11.27 47.52
C ASP A 322 34.17 12.30 47.70
N GLY A 323 33.90 13.37 48.44
CA GLY A 323 34.87 14.37 48.87
C GLY A 323 35.78 13.92 50.02
N THR A 324 35.74 12.65 50.44
CA THR A 324 36.64 12.10 51.47
C THR A 324 38.09 12.02 50.97
N ASN A 325 39.05 11.95 51.89
CA ASN A 325 40.46 11.72 51.54
C ASN A 325 40.99 10.48 52.30
N PRO A 326 41.25 9.35 51.62
CA PRO A 326 41.12 9.13 50.17
C PRO A 326 39.66 9.14 49.69
N PRO A 327 39.41 9.52 48.42
CA PRO A 327 38.05 9.55 47.86
C PRO A 327 37.51 8.14 47.72
N ILE A 328 36.30 7.91 48.25
CA ILE A 328 35.56 6.67 48.03
C ILE A 328 34.85 6.78 46.69
N THR A 329 35.06 5.81 45.79
CA THR A 329 34.34 5.74 44.51
C THR A 329 33.10 4.86 44.66
N TYR A 330 31.93 5.43 44.44
CA TYR A 330 30.65 4.74 44.34
C TYR A 330 30.34 4.46 42.87
N LYS A 331 30.00 3.20 42.55
CA LYS A 331 29.43 2.84 41.25
C LYS A 331 27.92 3.04 41.34
N VAL A 332 27.37 3.88 40.45
CA VAL A 332 25.95 4.20 40.39
C VAL A 332 25.37 3.62 39.10
N LEU A 333 24.33 2.81 39.25
CA LEU A 333 23.57 2.26 38.12
C LEU A 333 22.44 3.23 37.77
N ALA A 334 22.25 3.50 36.49
CA ALA A 334 21.18 4.32 35.97
C ALA A 334 20.15 3.46 35.23
N GLU A 335 18.88 3.63 35.60
CA GLU A 335 17.77 2.88 35.04
C GLU A 335 16.56 3.81 34.87
N PHE A 336 16.00 3.86 33.66
CA PHE A 336 14.75 4.55 33.41
C PHE A 336 13.59 3.60 33.67
N ASP A 337 12.71 4.01 34.57
CA ASP A 337 11.37 3.44 34.69
C ASP A 337 10.49 4.11 33.65
N GLU A 338 10.33 3.40 32.54
CA GLU A 338 9.29 3.73 31.60
C GLU A 338 7.99 3.10 32.09
N LYS A 339 7.24 3.83 32.93
CA LYS A 339 5.84 3.51 33.23
C LYS A 339 5.16 3.08 31.93
N GLN A 340 4.56 1.90 31.91
CA GLN A 340 3.69 1.46 30.80
C GLN A 340 2.88 2.67 30.31
N PRO A 341 2.93 2.97 29.00
CA PRO A 341 2.74 4.32 28.50
C PRO A 341 1.46 4.94 29.08
N PRO A 342 1.54 6.07 29.83
CA PRO A 342 0.35 6.89 29.99
C PRO A 342 -0.08 7.27 28.58
N LYS A 343 -1.33 6.92 28.26
CA LYS A 343 -2.09 7.12 27.02
C LYS A 343 -1.41 7.98 25.93
N PRO A 344 -1.52 7.58 24.64
CA PRO A 344 -0.79 8.12 23.49
C PRO A 344 -1.00 9.61 23.13
N SER A 345 -1.60 10.41 24.01
CA SER A 345 -1.72 11.88 23.92
C SER A 345 -0.91 12.64 24.98
N GLY A 346 -0.11 11.97 25.84
CA GLY A 346 0.47 12.58 27.05
C GLY A 346 1.99 12.84 27.06
N MET A 347 2.78 12.38 26.10
CA MET A 347 4.25 12.46 26.23
C MET A 347 4.82 13.89 26.25
N ALA A 348 4.09 14.89 25.78
CA ALA A 348 4.38 16.28 26.08
C ALA A 348 4.18 16.51 27.60
N GLY A 349 5.23 16.30 28.39
CA GLY A 349 5.19 16.45 29.84
C GLY A 349 4.84 15.20 30.65
N SER A 350 4.80 13.99 30.05
CA SER A 350 4.78 12.75 30.85
C SER A 350 6.15 12.58 31.53
N PRO A 351 6.20 12.53 32.87
CA PRO A 351 7.44 12.35 33.60
C PRO A 351 7.97 10.93 33.38
N MET A 352 9.20 10.80 32.86
CA MET A 352 9.95 9.55 33.00
C MET A 352 10.74 9.60 34.29
N ASN A 353 10.84 8.47 34.98
CA ASN A 353 11.61 8.40 36.21
C ASN A 353 12.98 7.79 35.90
N LEU A 354 14.05 8.54 36.15
CA LEU A 354 15.40 8.00 36.22
C LEU A 354 15.68 7.58 37.66
N THR A 355 15.78 6.28 37.87
CA THR A 355 16.23 5.69 39.12
C THR A 355 17.74 5.51 39.08
N LEU A 356 18.42 6.08 40.08
CA LEU A 356 19.84 5.94 40.31
C LEU A 356 20.05 5.04 41.52
N TRP A 357 20.74 3.92 41.34
CA TRP A 357 21.02 2.97 42.41
C TRP A 357 22.42 3.19 42.98
N PHE A 358 22.50 3.39 44.29
CA PHE A 358 23.72 3.68 45.04
C PHE A 358 24.06 2.56 46.02
N MET A 359 25.34 2.24 46.13
CA MET A 359 25.83 1.38 47.21
C MET A 359 25.80 2.13 48.56
N ALA A 360 25.47 1.43 49.65
CA ALA A 360 25.53 2.00 51.00
C ALA A 360 26.94 2.52 51.36
N PRO A 361 27.04 3.57 52.19
CA PRO A 361 28.31 4.13 52.60
C PRO A 361 29.06 3.14 53.49
N GLY A 362 30.34 2.88 53.18
CA GLY A 362 31.16 1.88 53.86
C GLY A 362 31.12 0.48 53.23
N ALA A 363 30.38 0.29 52.13
CA ALA A 363 30.40 -0.93 51.35
C ALA A 363 31.79 -1.21 50.77
N THR A 364 32.32 -2.41 51.03
CA THR A 364 33.50 -2.89 50.32
C THR A 364 33.06 -3.70 49.10
N PRO A 365 33.78 -3.68 47.96
CA PRO A 365 33.43 -4.46 46.78
C PRO A 365 33.35 -5.98 46.98
N ALA A 366 33.73 -6.48 48.16
CA ALA A 366 33.79 -7.89 48.53
C ALA A 366 32.65 -8.33 49.47
N ASP A 367 31.85 -7.41 49.99
CA ASP A 367 30.79 -7.69 50.98
C ASP A 367 29.48 -7.02 50.50
N PRO A 368 28.41 -7.78 50.19
CA PRO A 368 27.18 -7.23 49.63
C PRO A 368 26.45 -6.38 50.69
N LEU A 369 26.68 -5.07 50.65
CA LEU A 369 26.04 -4.10 51.52
C LEU A 369 24.84 -3.47 50.79
N THR A 370 23.74 -3.35 51.55
CA THR A 370 22.44 -2.78 51.18
C THR A 370 22.50 -1.68 50.12
N ILE A 371 21.67 -1.79 49.09
CA ILE A 371 21.53 -0.80 48.03
C ILE A 371 20.46 0.23 48.42
N THR A 372 20.66 1.48 48.04
CA THR A 372 19.65 2.55 48.14
C THR A 372 19.41 3.16 46.76
N LYS A 373 18.30 3.86 46.58
CA LYS A 373 17.92 4.46 45.30
C LYS A 373 17.53 5.92 45.46
N ALA A 374 17.83 6.72 44.43
CA ALA A 374 17.26 8.05 44.25
C ALA A 374 16.54 8.12 42.90
N THR A 375 15.30 8.61 42.91
CA THR A 375 14.53 8.77 41.67
C THR A 375 14.44 10.24 41.29
N ALA A 376 14.75 10.55 40.04
CA ALA A 376 14.57 11.86 39.43
C ALA A 376 13.48 11.79 38.36
N VAL A 377 12.54 12.72 38.41
CA VAL A 377 11.56 12.94 37.36
C VAL A 377 12.23 13.74 36.24
N ILE A 378 12.27 13.19 35.03
CA ILE A 378 12.82 13.83 33.84
C ILE A 378 11.73 13.84 32.75
N PRO A 379 11.05 14.97 32.56
CA PRO A 379 10.09 15.10 31.47
C PRO A 379 10.78 15.07 30.11
N ILE A 380 10.09 14.57 29.08
CA ILE A 380 10.51 14.67 27.68
C ILE A 380 9.60 15.66 26.97
N SER A 381 10.20 16.47 26.11
CA SER A 381 9.52 17.29 25.13
C SER A 381 8.99 16.45 23.95
N PRO A 382 8.02 16.96 23.17
CA PRO A 382 7.40 16.21 22.07
C PRO A 382 8.36 15.73 20.97
N ASP A 383 9.52 16.39 20.83
CA ASP A 383 10.57 16.01 19.86
C ASP A 383 11.55 14.96 20.41
N GLY A 384 11.27 14.40 21.60
CA GLY A 384 12.08 13.35 22.21
C GLY A 384 13.27 13.84 23.03
N ARG A 385 13.41 15.15 23.29
CA ARG A 385 14.49 15.71 24.12
C ARG A 385 14.10 15.83 25.57
N PHE A 386 15.02 15.62 26.49
CA PHE A 386 14.76 15.80 27.92
C PHE A 386 14.55 17.30 28.25
N GLU A 387 13.50 17.62 29.01
CA GLU A 387 13.21 18.98 29.52
C GLU A 387 13.84 19.17 30.90
N PHE A 388 15.01 19.81 30.95
CA PHE A 388 15.79 19.94 32.21
C PHE A 388 15.24 21.03 33.14
N ALA A 389 14.46 21.99 32.63
CA ALA A 389 13.87 23.05 33.46
C ALA A 389 12.82 22.53 34.46
N ARG A 390 12.37 21.29 34.29
CA ARG A 390 11.35 20.62 35.09
C ARG A 390 11.85 19.33 35.74
N ALA A 391 13.15 19.06 35.63
CA ALA A 391 13.74 17.84 36.18
C ALA A 391 14.01 18.02 37.68
N GLU A 392 13.45 17.15 38.51
CA GLU A 392 13.53 17.25 39.97
C GLU A 392 13.71 15.86 40.60
N PHE A 393 14.49 15.78 41.68
CA PHE A 393 14.60 14.58 42.50
C PHE A 393 13.40 14.47 43.44
N LEU A 394 12.90 13.24 43.65
CA LEU A 394 11.82 13.02 44.60
C LEU A 394 12.28 13.33 46.05
N PRO A 395 11.44 13.99 46.87
CA PRO A 395 11.82 14.36 48.23
C PRO A 395 12.18 13.14 49.09
N GLY A 396 13.27 13.24 49.86
CA GLY A 396 13.63 12.24 50.86
C GLY A 396 14.29 10.95 50.34
N GLN A 397 14.58 10.85 49.04
CA GLN A 397 15.23 9.69 48.43
C GLN A 397 16.73 9.91 48.15
N LEU A 398 17.39 10.77 48.93
CA LEU A 398 18.77 11.14 48.64
C LEU A 398 19.77 10.08 49.09
N PRO A 399 20.88 9.91 48.34
CA PRO A 399 21.94 8.95 48.63
C PRO A 399 22.68 9.31 49.95
N PRO A 400 23.73 8.55 50.34
CA PRO A 400 24.37 8.66 51.66
C PRO A 400 24.80 10.07 52.08
N ALA A 401 25.01 10.27 53.39
CA ALA A 401 25.38 11.57 53.97
C ALA A 401 26.53 12.25 53.20
N GLY A 402 26.25 13.41 52.59
CA GLY A 402 27.21 14.16 51.78
C GLY A 402 26.64 14.72 50.47
N PHE A 403 25.61 14.07 49.91
CA PHE A 403 24.94 14.53 48.68
C PHE A 403 23.72 15.42 48.98
N ASP A 404 23.67 16.58 48.35
CA ASP A 404 22.63 17.59 48.46
C ASP A 404 22.22 18.09 47.06
N VAL A 405 20.95 17.85 46.72
CA VAL A 405 20.31 18.33 45.48
C VAL A 405 19.46 19.58 45.69
N ALA A 406 19.25 19.99 46.95
CA ALA A 406 18.37 21.09 47.34
C ALA A 406 19.13 22.37 47.72
N GLY A 407 20.44 22.29 47.97
CA GLY A 407 21.31 23.45 48.20
C GLY A 407 21.44 24.36 46.97
N ASP A 408 21.84 25.62 47.18
CA ASP A 408 22.12 26.61 46.13
C ASP A 408 23.60 27.05 46.16
N PRO A 409 24.47 26.54 45.27
CA PRO A 409 24.21 25.51 44.26
C PRO A 409 24.20 24.09 44.86
N PRO A 410 23.49 23.13 44.24
CA PRO A 410 23.48 21.74 44.70
C PRO A 410 24.84 21.10 44.43
N ASN A 411 25.26 20.15 45.26
CA ASN A 411 26.54 19.45 45.06
C ASN A 411 26.42 18.22 44.13
N PHE A 412 25.20 17.81 43.80
CA PHE A 412 24.87 16.79 42.79
C PHE A 412 23.72 17.28 41.90
N ARG A 413 23.87 17.17 40.57
CA ARG A 413 22.84 17.64 39.64
C ARG A 413 22.81 16.90 38.31
N ILE A 414 21.63 16.91 37.68
CA ILE A 414 21.37 16.43 36.33
C ILE A 414 21.26 17.64 35.39
N VAL A 415 22.04 17.66 34.32
CA VAL A 415 22.12 18.78 33.38
C VAL A 415 22.18 18.30 31.93
N PRO A 416 21.86 19.16 30.95
CA PRO A 416 22.09 18.88 29.53
C PRO A 416 23.58 18.61 29.23
N ALA A 417 23.84 17.77 28.23
CA ALA A 417 25.20 17.47 27.81
C ALA A 417 26.00 18.71 27.36
N GLY A 418 27.21 18.86 27.93
CA GLY A 418 28.10 19.99 27.65
C GLY A 418 27.70 21.31 28.31
N GLY A 419 26.63 21.34 29.11
CA GLY A 419 26.18 22.53 29.83
C GLY A 419 26.96 22.77 31.13
N ASN A 420 27.22 24.05 31.43
CA ASN A 420 27.77 24.49 32.73
C ASN A 420 26.70 24.59 33.84
N GLY A 421 25.50 24.04 33.61
CA GLY A 421 24.32 24.26 34.44
C GLY A 421 23.59 25.57 34.15
N GLU A 422 23.95 26.27 33.07
CA GLU A 422 23.12 27.36 32.52
C GLU A 422 21.84 26.77 31.91
N THR A 423 20.74 27.51 32.02
CA THR A 423 19.38 27.07 31.70
C THR A 423 19.20 26.79 30.21
N VAL A 424 19.62 25.61 29.74
CA VAL A 424 19.13 25.07 28.47
C VAL A 424 17.86 24.29 28.75
N THR A 425 16.77 24.70 28.11
CA THR A 425 15.44 24.15 28.40
C THR A 425 15.31 22.68 28.00
N ALA A 426 16.01 22.23 26.93
CA ALA A 426 15.96 20.83 26.48
C ALA A 426 17.26 20.32 25.80
N SER A 427 17.56 19.02 25.94
CA SER A 427 18.71 18.35 25.28
C SER A 427 18.46 16.87 24.97
N SER A 428 19.09 16.34 23.91
CA SER A 428 19.01 14.93 23.49
C SER A 428 19.91 13.99 24.29
N ALA A 429 20.79 14.54 25.12
CA ALA A 429 21.67 13.78 26.00
C ALA A 429 21.63 14.38 27.41
N LEU A 430 21.76 13.48 28.38
CA LEU A 430 21.72 13.79 29.80
C LEU A 430 23.10 13.62 30.40
N THR A 431 23.50 14.56 31.25
CA THR A 431 24.79 14.54 31.94
C THR A 431 24.60 14.64 33.43
N ILE A 432 25.35 13.85 34.17
CA ILE A 432 25.35 13.84 35.63
C ILE A 432 26.62 14.52 36.10
N GLN A 433 26.48 15.51 36.98
CA GLN A 433 27.56 16.34 37.49
C GLN A 433 27.63 16.31 39.01
N VAL A 434 28.86 16.27 39.52
CA VAL A 434 29.17 16.35 40.96
C VAL A 434 30.08 17.55 41.19
N ALA A 435 29.89 18.26 42.29
CA ALA A 435 30.77 19.36 42.67
C ALA A 435 32.18 18.85 43.01
N LYS A 436 33.21 19.55 42.53
CA LYS A 436 34.62 19.25 42.88
C LYS A 436 34.89 19.31 44.38
N ASN A 437 34.13 20.14 45.09
CA ASN A 437 34.17 20.24 46.54
C ASN A 437 32.74 20.17 47.08
N MET A 438 32.40 19.06 47.71
CA MET A 438 31.07 18.76 48.23
C MET A 438 30.65 19.67 49.40
N ALA A 439 31.62 20.24 50.13
CA ALA A 439 31.36 21.16 51.23
C ALA A 439 31.15 22.61 50.78
N THR A 440 31.69 22.99 49.62
CA THR A 440 31.53 24.33 49.01
C THR A 440 31.40 24.20 47.48
N PRO A 441 30.20 23.90 46.96
CA PRO A 441 29.98 23.66 45.54
C PRO A 441 30.18 24.95 44.73
N SER A 442 31.14 24.92 43.79
CA SER A 442 31.49 26.10 42.96
C SER A 442 31.94 25.73 41.55
N THR A 443 32.52 24.54 41.37
CA THR A 443 32.89 23.98 40.08
C THR A 443 32.46 22.52 40.04
N PHE A 444 31.99 22.04 38.88
CA PHE A 444 31.48 20.69 38.69
C PHE A 444 32.38 19.89 37.75
N ASP A 445 32.49 18.59 38.01
CA ASP A 445 33.04 17.63 37.06
C ASP A 445 31.90 16.82 36.42
N THR A 446 32.04 16.55 35.11
CA THR A 446 31.15 15.64 34.40
C THR A 446 31.50 14.21 34.80
N VAL A 447 30.53 13.53 35.41
CA VAL A 447 30.71 12.16 35.88
C VAL A 447 30.31 11.15 34.81
N SER A 448 29.23 11.41 34.08
CA SER A 448 28.80 10.59 32.95
C SER A 448 27.88 11.32 32.00
N GLN A 449 27.88 10.86 30.75
CA GLN A 449 26.97 11.28 29.70
C GLN A 449 26.16 10.06 29.24
N ILE A 450 24.84 10.14 29.40
CA ILE A 450 23.91 9.16 28.85
C ILE A 450 23.52 9.66 27.46
N ASN A 451 24.14 9.05 26.43
CA ASN A 451 23.81 9.28 25.02
C ASN A 451 22.75 8.28 24.57
N GLN A 452 21.67 8.77 23.98
CA GLN A 452 20.59 7.92 23.45
C GLN A 452 21.05 7.16 22.19
N GLY A 453 20.90 5.84 22.19
CA GLY A 453 21.02 4.99 20.99
C GLY A 453 19.67 4.80 20.28
N GLY A 454 19.61 4.03 19.19
CA GLY A 454 18.33 3.49 18.70
C GLY A 454 17.23 4.49 18.30
N PHE A 455 17.60 5.71 17.90
CA PHE A 455 16.68 6.76 17.43
C PHE A 455 16.73 6.89 15.92
N HIS A 456 15.57 7.00 15.28
CA HIS A 456 15.47 7.31 13.86
C HIS A 456 14.25 8.17 13.57
N GLN A 457 14.35 9.06 12.59
CA GLN A 457 13.29 9.99 12.23
C GLN A 457 13.02 9.95 10.73
N THR A 458 11.76 10.12 10.35
CA THR A 458 11.33 10.20 8.96
C THR A 458 10.35 11.35 8.79
N LYS A 459 10.36 11.97 7.61
CA LYS A 459 9.50 13.12 7.30
C LYS A 459 8.79 12.85 5.99
N GLN A 460 7.49 13.13 5.97
CA GLN A 460 6.65 13.00 4.79
C GLN A 460 5.70 14.18 4.70
N ASP A 461 5.56 14.72 3.50
CA ASP A 461 4.57 15.75 3.25
C ASP A 461 3.18 15.13 3.09
N VAL A 462 2.21 15.69 3.82
CA VAL A 462 0.80 15.35 3.79
C VAL A 462 -0.02 16.59 3.44
N PHE A 463 -1.22 16.40 2.92
CA PHE A 463 -2.06 17.47 2.42
C PHE A 463 -3.39 17.52 3.17
N ASP A 464 -3.91 18.73 3.39
CA ASP A 464 -5.27 18.93 3.91
C ASP A 464 -6.32 18.96 2.78
N CYS A 465 -7.60 19.09 3.13
CA CYS A 465 -8.71 19.09 2.17
C CYS A 465 -8.68 20.27 1.17
N GLN A 466 -7.90 21.31 1.46
CA GLN A 466 -7.71 22.46 0.57
C GLN A 466 -6.44 22.33 -0.27
N GLY A 467 -5.59 21.34 0.02
CA GLY A 467 -4.31 21.11 -0.64
C GLY A 467 -3.16 21.89 -0.04
N ASN A 468 -3.27 22.44 1.18
CA ASN A 468 -2.07 22.97 1.83
C ASN A 468 -1.21 21.80 2.30
N ARG A 469 0.10 21.97 2.11
CA ARG A 469 1.12 21.01 2.51
C ARG A 469 1.46 21.17 3.99
N HIS A 470 1.55 20.05 4.70
CA HIS A 470 2.03 19.94 6.08
C HIS A 470 3.09 18.84 6.11
N THR A 471 4.14 19.00 6.92
CA THR A 471 5.16 17.95 7.05
C THR A 471 4.88 17.10 8.29
N LEU A 472 4.49 15.85 8.07
CA LEU A 472 4.36 14.82 9.09
C LEU A 472 5.75 14.25 9.40
N GLU A 473 6.17 14.38 10.65
CA GLU A 473 7.38 13.75 11.16
C GLU A 473 6.99 12.54 12.00
N VAL A 474 7.63 11.39 11.72
CA VAL A 474 7.48 10.17 12.51
C VAL A 474 8.84 9.73 13.04
N ASN A 475 8.92 9.60 14.36
CA ASN A 475 10.12 9.18 15.08
C ASN A 475 9.98 7.76 15.57
N PHE A 476 10.97 6.91 15.30
CA PHE A 476 11.10 5.54 15.76
C PHE A 476 12.18 5.45 16.85
N LYS A 477 11.83 4.87 18.00
CA LYS A 477 12.72 4.67 19.15
C LYS A 477 12.72 3.20 19.54
N LYS A 478 13.89 2.56 19.56
CA LYS A 478 14.00 1.16 20.00
C LYS A 478 13.78 1.08 21.50
N LEU A 479 12.72 0.41 21.95
CA LEU A 479 12.45 0.15 23.37
C LEU A 479 13.29 -1.05 23.82
N THR A 480 12.93 -2.24 23.37
CA THR A 480 13.59 -3.51 23.69
C THR A 480 13.88 -4.29 22.41
N GLU A 481 14.31 -5.54 22.53
CA GLU A 481 14.41 -6.41 21.36
C GLU A 481 13.03 -6.62 20.71
N ASN A 482 12.99 -6.52 19.39
CA ASN A 482 11.77 -6.59 18.57
C ASN A 482 10.66 -5.57 18.88
N ARG A 483 10.85 -4.59 19.77
CA ARG A 483 9.85 -3.58 20.11
C ARG A 483 10.37 -2.17 19.89
N TRP A 484 9.60 -1.38 19.16
CA TRP A 484 9.91 0.01 18.87
C TRP A 484 8.71 0.88 19.14
N ARG A 485 8.94 2.08 19.65
CA ARG A 485 7.92 3.12 19.73
C ARG A 485 7.96 3.96 18.47
N TRP A 486 6.79 4.32 17.97
CA TRP A 486 6.63 5.39 16.99
C TRP A 486 5.94 6.60 17.62
N GLU A 487 6.32 7.79 17.17
CA GLU A 487 5.75 9.07 17.58
C GLU A 487 5.51 9.90 16.33
N ALA A 488 4.32 10.46 16.17
CA ALA A 488 3.94 11.26 15.01
C ALA A 488 3.54 12.67 15.44
N PHE A 489 4.03 13.67 14.73
CA PHE A 489 3.60 15.05 14.90
C PHE A 489 3.70 15.83 13.58
N LEU A 490 2.90 16.88 13.47
CA LEU A 490 3.02 17.83 12.37
C LEU A 490 4.02 18.91 12.75
N LEU A 491 5.02 19.12 11.90
CA LEU A 491 5.87 20.28 12.00
C LEU A 491 5.03 21.50 11.66
N ALA A 492 4.83 22.38 12.64
CA ALA A 492 4.20 23.66 12.38
C ALA A 492 5.08 24.45 11.39
N ASP A 493 4.52 24.79 10.23
CA ASP A 493 5.03 25.90 9.45
C ASP A 493 5.04 27.10 10.39
N LYS A 494 6.20 27.74 10.58
CA LYS A 494 6.44 28.81 11.57
C LYS A 494 5.49 30.00 11.40
N LYS A 495 4.24 29.86 11.83
CA LYS A 495 3.31 30.93 12.13
C LYS A 495 2.89 30.72 13.58
N LYS A 496 3.51 31.51 14.45
CA LYS A 496 2.91 31.82 15.75
C LYS A 496 1.46 32.26 15.48
N LEU A 497 0.50 31.50 15.95
CA LEU A 497 -0.79 32.06 16.33
C LEU A 497 -0.52 32.92 17.55
N GLU A 498 -0.16 34.19 17.34
CA GLU A 498 -0.33 35.20 18.38
C GLU A 498 -1.82 35.43 18.48
N VAL A 499 -2.46 34.77 19.46
CA VAL A 499 -3.78 35.17 19.90
C VAL A 499 -3.62 36.57 20.47
N GLY A 500 -3.99 37.58 19.68
CA GLY A 500 -4.16 38.93 20.19
C GLY A 500 -5.33 38.92 21.15
N GLU A 501 -5.05 38.78 22.44
CA GLU A 501 -6.04 39.05 23.49
C GLU A 501 -6.26 40.57 23.57
N GLU A 502 -7.30 41.06 22.89
CA GLU A 502 -7.96 42.29 23.32
C GLU A 502 -8.75 42.00 24.61
N GLY A 503 -8.25 42.49 25.76
CA GLY A 503 -9.11 42.89 26.88
C GLY A 503 -8.84 42.28 28.27
N CYS A 504 -8.02 43.00 29.05
CA CYS A 504 -8.09 43.23 30.52
C CYS A 504 -8.04 42.05 31.53
N GLU A 505 -6.84 41.69 32.03
CA GLU A 505 -6.35 41.90 33.43
C GLU A 505 -4.92 41.29 33.62
N PRO A 506 -4.15 41.63 34.67
CA PRO A 506 -2.70 41.63 34.61
C PRO A 506 -2.05 40.24 34.74
N GLN A 507 -0.95 40.11 34.01
CA GLN A 507 -0.03 38.99 33.97
C GLN A 507 0.39 38.46 35.34
N THR A 508 0.37 37.14 35.48
CA THR A 508 1.40 36.39 36.20
C THR A 508 2.26 35.68 35.18
N THR A 509 3.54 36.07 35.13
CA THR A 509 4.62 35.48 34.34
C THR A 509 4.67 33.96 34.49
N GLY A 510 4.15 33.25 33.50
CA GLY A 510 4.48 31.86 33.21
C GLY A 510 5.26 31.82 31.90
N THR A 511 6.57 31.61 31.98
CA THR A 511 7.38 31.15 30.83
C THR A 511 6.99 29.70 30.52
N GLY A 512 5.84 29.52 29.88
CA GLY A 512 5.37 28.26 29.32
C GLY A 512 5.49 28.33 27.80
N SER A 513 6.42 27.55 27.25
CA SER A 513 6.52 27.32 25.81
C SER A 513 5.30 26.51 25.37
N GLU A 514 4.18 27.16 25.09
CA GLU A 514 3.04 26.53 24.44
C GLU A 514 3.33 26.44 22.94
N SER A 515 3.86 25.29 22.53
CA SER A 515 3.82 24.87 21.13
C SER A 515 2.36 24.63 20.74
N GLY A 516 1.68 25.68 20.27
CA GLY A 516 0.35 25.62 19.66
C GLY A 516 0.35 24.89 18.31
N GLY A 517 0.89 23.67 18.28
CA GLY A 517 0.85 22.78 17.12
C GLY A 517 -0.39 21.88 17.18
N LEU A 518 -0.94 21.57 16.00
CA LEU A 518 -2.00 20.57 15.86
C LEU A 518 -1.54 19.25 16.48
N THR A 519 -2.20 18.81 17.53
CA THR A 519 -1.87 17.55 18.22
C THR A 519 -2.61 16.39 17.55
N LEU A 520 -1.85 15.39 17.07
CA LEU A 520 -2.39 14.19 16.47
C LEU A 520 -2.94 13.25 17.54
N THR A 521 -4.00 12.51 17.23
CA THR A 521 -4.57 11.50 18.15
C THR A 521 -4.72 10.16 17.44
N PRO A 522 -4.06 9.08 17.89
CA PRO A 522 -2.95 9.05 18.85
C PRO A 522 -1.71 9.78 18.31
N SER A 523 -0.88 10.36 19.19
CA SER A 523 0.40 10.97 18.81
C SER A 523 1.58 9.99 18.89
N SER A 524 1.37 8.81 19.46
CA SER A 524 2.37 7.76 19.60
C SER A 524 1.75 6.37 19.68
N GLY A 525 2.57 5.34 19.52
CA GLY A 525 2.19 3.96 19.72
C GLY A 525 3.40 3.05 19.65
N GLU A 526 3.16 1.75 19.73
CA GLU A 526 4.21 0.74 19.68
C GLU A 526 4.08 -0.10 18.41
N ILE A 527 5.21 -0.52 17.86
CA ILE A 527 5.34 -1.50 16.79
C ILE A 527 6.24 -2.64 17.26
N ALA A 528 5.87 -3.83 16.82
CA ALA A 528 6.49 -5.07 17.21
C ALA A 528 6.89 -5.90 15.98
N PHE A 529 8.06 -6.51 16.03
CA PHE A 529 8.60 -7.36 14.99
C PHE A 529 8.51 -8.83 15.35
N CYS A 530 8.27 -9.65 14.35
CA CYS A 530 8.36 -11.10 14.48
C CYS A 530 9.84 -11.52 14.60
N PRO A 531 10.17 -12.68 15.18
CA PRO A 531 11.55 -13.13 15.43
C PRO A 531 12.49 -13.17 14.20
N CYS A 532 11.95 -13.08 12.98
CA CYS A 532 12.70 -13.08 11.73
C CYS A 532 12.75 -11.72 11.01
N GLY A 533 12.24 -10.64 11.63
CA GLY A 533 12.36 -9.27 11.12
C GLY A 533 11.12 -8.59 10.55
N PRO A 534 10.10 -9.26 9.98
CA PRO A 534 8.88 -8.58 9.52
C PRO A 534 8.05 -8.01 10.66
N ILE A 535 7.24 -7.00 10.38
CA ILE A 535 6.29 -6.47 11.36
C ILE A 535 5.21 -7.50 11.71
N CYS A 536 4.90 -7.56 13.01
CA CYS A 536 3.92 -8.45 13.61
C CYS A 536 2.65 -7.68 14.00
N SER A 537 2.78 -6.55 14.70
CA SER A 537 1.64 -5.74 15.17
C SER A 537 2.08 -4.32 15.58
N PRO A 538 1.23 -3.29 15.43
CA PRO A 538 0.11 -3.23 14.49
C PRO A 538 0.64 -3.03 13.06
N GLU A 539 -0.05 -3.59 12.08
CA GLU A 539 0.32 -3.40 10.66
C GLU A 539 -0.11 -2.04 10.11
N SER A 540 -1.07 -1.38 10.77
CA SER A 540 -1.48 -0.01 10.46
C SER A 540 -2.05 0.69 11.70
N VAL A 541 -1.98 2.01 11.71
CA VAL A 541 -2.56 2.87 12.76
C VAL A 541 -3.27 4.04 12.11
N GLU A 542 -4.49 4.33 12.54
CA GLU A 542 -5.22 5.54 12.14
C GLU A 542 -4.87 6.71 13.06
N LEU A 543 -4.58 7.87 12.46
CA LEU A 543 -4.35 9.14 13.15
C LEU A 543 -5.47 10.12 12.80
N ASP A 544 -6.09 10.69 13.82
CA ASP A 544 -6.97 11.84 13.68
C ASP A 544 -6.14 13.14 13.69
N VAL A 545 -6.24 13.90 12.61
CA VAL A 545 -5.57 15.19 12.43
C VAL A 545 -6.61 16.30 12.52
N PRO A 546 -6.61 17.10 13.62
CA PRO A 546 -7.67 18.08 13.88
C PRO A 546 -7.45 19.39 13.12
N PHE A 547 -7.37 19.35 11.78
CA PHE A 547 -7.23 20.55 10.95
C PHE A 547 -8.39 21.56 11.12
N SER A 548 -9.49 21.20 11.81
CA SER A 548 -10.54 22.15 12.23
C SER A 548 -10.06 23.25 13.14
N LEU A 549 -8.98 23.06 13.91
CA LEU A 549 -8.37 24.12 14.70
C LEU A 549 -7.78 25.23 13.81
N ASP A 550 -7.41 24.89 12.57
CA ASP A 550 -6.96 25.83 11.54
C ASP A 550 -8.10 26.24 10.57
N GLY A 551 -9.36 25.95 10.93
CA GLY A 551 -10.54 26.30 10.14
C GLY A 551 -10.85 25.36 8.94
N LYS A 552 -10.30 24.14 8.93
CA LYS A 552 -10.45 23.17 7.83
C LYS A 552 -11.21 21.90 8.28
N SER A 553 -11.49 20.94 7.40
CA SER A 553 -12.08 19.68 7.85
C SER A 553 -11.01 18.78 8.49
N ASN A 554 -11.33 18.12 9.60
CA ASN A 554 -10.47 17.08 10.17
C ASN A 554 -10.16 16.00 9.12
N SER A 555 -8.93 15.50 9.14
CA SER A 555 -8.51 14.39 8.28
C SER A 555 -8.18 13.16 9.12
N LYS A 556 -8.42 11.99 8.56
CA LYS A 556 -7.96 10.71 9.10
C LYS A 556 -6.82 10.20 8.22
N ILE A 557 -5.64 10.02 8.80
CA ILE A 557 -4.46 9.52 8.10
C ILE A 557 -4.12 8.14 8.66
N THR A 558 -4.17 7.12 7.82
CA THR A 558 -3.71 5.78 8.17
C THR A 558 -2.21 5.68 7.89
N LEU A 559 -1.40 5.45 8.93
CA LEU A 559 -0.02 5.04 8.79
C LEU A 559 0.03 3.54 8.53
N ASN A 560 0.54 3.13 7.38
CA ASN A 560 0.72 1.73 7.04
C ASN A 560 2.18 1.31 7.27
N PHE A 561 2.36 0.32 8.13
CA PHE A 561 3.65 -0.29 8.44
C PHE A 561 3.78 -1.71 7.86
N GLY A 562 2.67 -2.35 7.47
CA GLY A 562 2.57 -3.76 7.07
C GLY A 562 2.84 -4.07 5.60
N GLY A 563 3.02 -3.07 4.73
CA GLY A 563 3.39 -3.30 3.33
C GLY A 563 2.27 -3.90 2.45
N HIS A 564 1.00 -3.67 2.81
CA HIS A 564 -0.18 -4.07 2.01
C HIS A 564 -0.28 -5.58 1.73
N GLY A 565 -0.01 -6.40 2.75
CA GLY A 565 -0.05 -7.86 2.63
C GLY A 565 1.30 -8.50 2.30
N ASP A 566 2.25 -7.74 1.74
CA ASP A 566 3.66 -8.14 1.70
C ASP A 566 4.44 -7.48 2.85
N LYS A 567 4.62 -8.23 3.94
CA LYS A 567 5.33 -7.73 5.13
C LYS A 567 6.78 -7.33 4.86
N MET A 568 7.40 -7.77 3.77
CA MET A 568 8.74 -7.35 3.38
C MET A 568 8.75 -5.97 2.68
N ALA A 569 7.61 -5.54 2.16
CA ALA A 569 7.41 -4.21 1.58
C ALA A 569 7.05 -3.15 2.64
N GLY A 570 6.83 -3.56 3.89
CA GLY A 570 6.56 -2.68 5.02
C GLY A 570 7.81 -2.28 5.80
N ILE A 571 7.62 -2.02 7.09
CA ILE A 571 8.69 -1.84 8.05
C ILE A 571 9.24 -3.22 8.45
N THR A 572 10.56 -3.33 8.46
CA THR A 572 11.30 -4.54 8.82
C THR A 572 12.39 -4.24 9.84
N GLN A 573 12.87 -5.27 10.51
CA GLN A 573 13.97 -5.20 11.45
C GLN A 573 15.01 -6.28 11.14
N PHE A 574 16.08 -5.88 10.44
CA PHE A 574 17.22 -6.72 10.12
C PHE A 574 18.52 -6.08 10.61
N ALA A 575 19.57 -6.90 10.70
CA ALA A 575 20.92 -6.52 11.11
C ALA A 575 21.66 -5.69 10.03
N SER A 576 21.06 -4.58 9.63
CA SER A 576 21.51 -3.65 8.60
C SER A 576 21.22 -2.21 9.07
N PRO A 577 22.00 -1.20 8.64
CA PRO A 577 21.74 0.18 9.03
C PRO A 577 20.27 0.60 8.81
N THR A 578 19.76 1.42 9.70
CA THR A 578 18.38 1.91 9.60
C THR A 578 18.18 2.73 8.33
N THR A 579 17.18 2.38 7.54
CA THR A 579 16.81 3.05 6.30
C THR A 579 15.33 3.39 6.37
N THR A 580 14.93 4.61 6.78
CA THR A 580 13.51 4.99 6.68
C THR A 580 13.20 5.89 5.51
N LYS A 581 12.17 5.49 4.75
CA LYS A 581 11.58 6.30 3.71
C LYS A 581 10.06 6.09 3.75
N ALA A 582 9.32 7.18 3.92
CA ALA A 582 7.94 7.20 3.50
C ALA A 582 7.93 7.12 1.97
N ILE A 583 7.40 6.02 1.43
CA ILE A 583 7.49 5.74 -0.01
C ILE A 583 6.31 6.30 -0.77
N TYR A 584 5.17 6.47 -0.09
CA TYR A 584 3.91 6.81 -0.72
C TYR A 584 3.00 7.57 0.23
N GLN A 585 2.27 8.52 -0.34
CA GLN A 585 1.10 9.14 0.26
C GLN A 585 0.14 9.55 -0.87
N ASP A 586 -1.14 9.63 -0.57
CA ASP A 586 -2.20 9.71 -1.58
C ASP A 586 -2.89 11.09 -1.72
N GLY A 587 -2.48 12.07 -0.93
CA GLY A 587 -2.95 13.45 -0.98
C GLY A 587 -2.20 14.31 -2.00
N TYR A 588 -2.82 15.38 -2.47
CA TYR A 588 -2.22 16.28 -3.46
C TYR A 588 -2.89 17.64 -3.50
N GLU A 589 -2.14 18.63 -3.98
CA GLU A 589 -2.64 19.98 -4.26
C GLU A 589 -3.62 19.99 -5.44
N MET A 590 -4.39 21.07 -5.57
CA MET A 590 -5.26 21.28 -6.74
C MET A 590 -4.44 21.30 -8.03
N GLY A 591 -4.83 20.49 -9.00
CA GLY A 591 -4.19 20.41 -10.31
C GLY A 591 -5.14 20.84 -11.42
N VAL A 592 -4.61 21.30 -12.56
CA VAL A 592 -5.39 21.47 -13.79
C VAL A 592 -4.97 20.38 -14.77
N MET A 593 -5.93 19.76 -15.46
CA MET A 593 -5.60 18.77 -16.48
C MET A 593 -4.89 19.46 -17.65
N ASN A 594 -3.63 19.08 -17.89
CA ASN A 594 -2.81 19.63 -18.96
C ASN A 594 -2.88 18.76 -20.21
N ASP A 595 -2.87 17.44 -20.03
CA ASP A 595 -2.81 16.48 -21.12
C ASP A 595 -3.53 15.17 -20.73
N PHE A 596 -3.71 14.26 -21.68
CA PHE A 596 -4.15 12.90 -21.42
C PHE A 596 -3.43 11.92 -22.36
N ASN A 597 -3.34 10.66 -21.92
CA ASN A 597 -2.83 9.56 -22.72
C ASN A 597 -3.77 8.36 -22.61
N THR A 598 -3.83 7.54 -23.65
CA THR A 598 -4.62 6.30 -23.65
C THR A 598 -3.70 5.10 -23.74
N GLY A 599 -3.81 4.19 -22.78
CA GLY A 599 -3.07 2.93 -22.71
C GLY A 599 -3.63 1.84 -23.64
N GLN A 600 -2.88 0.74 -23.79
CA GLN A 600 -3.31 -0.39 -24.62
C GLN A 600 -4.48 -1.18 -24.04
N ASP A 601 -4.64 -1.12 -22.72
CA ASP A 601 -5.76 -1.63 -21.95
C ASP A 601 -7.00 -0.72 -22.03
N GLY A 602 -6.94 0.35 -22.81
CA GLY A 602 -8.01 1.32 -23.00
C GLY A 602 -8.17 2.30 -21.84
N ARG A 603 -7.26 2.31 -20.85
CA ARG A 603 -7.30 3.31 -19.77
C ARG A 603 -6.87 4.67 -20.27
N ILE A 604 -7.72 5.66 -20.06
CA ILE A 604 -7.46 7.07 -20.33
C ILE A 604 -6.92 7.68 -19.04
N VAL A 605 -5.67 8.13 -19.08
CA VAL A 605 -4.94 8.73 -17.96
C VAL A 605 -4.81 10.23 -18.20
N GLY A 606 -5.40 11.02 -17.32
CA GLY A 606 -5.23 12.47 -17.29
C GLY A 606 -3.92 12.84 -16.60
N VAL A 607 -3.16 13.77 -17.20
CA VAL A 607 -1.92 14.32 -16.66
C VAL A 607 -2.17 15.75 -16.20
N TYR A 608 -1.88 16.01 -14.93
CA TYR A 608 -2.23 17.26 -14.25
C TYR A 608 -0.99 18.13 -13.97
N THR A 609 -1.19 19.44 -13.82
CA THR A 609 -0.12 20.41 -13.54
C THR A 609 0.58 20.22 -12.20
N ASN A 610 -0.09 19.56 -11.24
CA ASN A 610 0.48 19.19 -9.94
C ASN A 610 1.37 17.93 -10.01
N GLY A 611 1.68 17.43 -11.22
CA GLY A 611 2.49 16.24 -11.46
C GLY A 611 1.74 14.91 -11.30
N GLN A 612 0.47 14.93 -10.91
CA GLN A 612 -0.33 13.71 -10.77
C GLN A 612 -0.76 13.19 -12.15
N SER A 613 -0.87 11.86 -12.25
CA SER A 613 -1.44 11.16 -13.40
C SER A 613 -2.50 10.20 -12.91
N GLU A 614 -3.77 10.47 -13.21
CA GLU A 614 -4.90 9.65 -12.74
C GLU A 614 -5.65 9.01 -13.91
N PRO A 615 -5.89 7.69 -13.88
CA PRO A 615 -6.80 7.06 -14.82
C PRO A 615 -8.24 7.50 -14.50
N ILE A 616 -8.89 8.14 -15.48
CA ILE A 616 -10.25 8.71 -15.34
C ILE A 616 -11.32 7.80 -15.91
N TYR A 617 -11.00 7.11 -17.01
CA TYR A 617 -11.93 6.27 -17.77
C TYR A 617 -11.20 5.07 -18.35
N GLN A 618 -11.94 4.01 -18.65
CA GLN A 618 -11.48 2.87 -19.42
C GLN A 618 -12.47 2.61 -20.57
N ILE A 619 -11.98 2.63 -21.81
CA ILE A 619 -12.84 2.48 -23.00
C ILE A 619 -13.49 1.09 -23.00
N ALA A 620 -14.78 1.05 -23.30
CA ALA A 620 -15.53 -0.18 -23.41
C ALA A 620 -15.51 -0.72 -24.84
N LEU A 621 -15.24 -2.02 -24.99
CA LEU A 621 -15.28 -2.73 -26.26
C LEU A 621 -16.41 -3.77 -26.26
N ALA A 622 -17.19 -3.81 -27.33
CA ALA A 622 -18.21 -4.82 -27.56
C ALA A 622 -17.69 -5.97 -28.43
N THR A 623 -18.02 -7.21 -28.09
CA THR A 623 -17.84 -8.37 -28.98
C THR A 623 -19.19 -9.08 -29.14
N PHE A 624 -19.34 -9.78 -30.26
CA PHE A 624 -20.57 -10.46 -30.65
C PHE A 624 -20.26 -11.91 -30.99
N ALA A 625 -21.18 -12.81 -30.67
CA ALA A 625 -21.05 -14.22 -31.04
C ALA A 625 -21.02 -14.39 -32.57
N ASN A 626 -21.81 -13.59 -33.28
CA ASN A 626 -21.85 -13.58 -34.74
C ASN A 626 -21.75 -12.14 -35.29
N PRO A 627 -20.53 -11.64 -35.57
CA PRO A 627 -20.36 -10.30 -36.13
C PRO A 627 -21.05 -10.08 -37.47
N ALA A 628 -21.15 -11.10 -38.32
CA ALA A 628 -21.82 -11.01 -39.62
C ALA A 628 -23.35 -10.82 -39.51
N GLY A 629 -23.92 -11.08 -38.32
CA GLY A 629 -25.32 -10.81 -38.03
C GLY A 629 -25.61 -9.37 -37.64
N LEU A 630 -24.60 -8.49 -37.54
CA LEU A 630 -24.80 -7.07 -37.23
C LEU A 630 -25.46 -6.34 -38.39
N ASP A 631 -26.38 -5.43 -38.07
CA ASP A 631 -27.01 -4.58 -39.08
C ASP A 631 -26.16 -3.33 -39.34
N LYS A 632 -26.04 -2.91 -40.60
CA LYS A 632 -25.26 -1.73 -41.01
C LYS A 632 -26.16 -0.50 -41.06
N LEU A 633 -25.91 0.48 -40.20
CA LEU A 633 -26.72 1.70 -40.11
C LEU A 633 -26.14 2.88 -40.93
N GLY A 634 -25.07 2.65 -41.69
CA GLY A 634 -24.32 3.71 -42.37
C GLY A 634 -23.30 4.40 -41.45
N ASN A 635 -22.52 5.34 -42.00
CA ASN A 635 -21.47 6.05 -41.26
C ASN A 635 -20.45 5.14 -40.52
N SER A 636 -20.19 3.94 -41.05
CA SER A 636 -19.37 2.90 -40.39
C SER A 636 -19.91 2.43 -39.03
N MET A 637 -21.21 2.54 -38.79
CA MET A 637 -21.90 2.11 -37.57
C MET A 637 -22.65 0.79 -37.77
N PHE A 638 -22.68 0.00 -36.71
CA PHE A 638 -23.35 -1.29 -36.62
C PHE A 638 -24.35 -1.30 -35.47
N ALA A 639 -25.46 -2.00 -35.64
CA ALA A 639 -26.44 -2.29 -34.60
C ALA A 639 -26.58 -3.79 -34.37
N GLU A 640 -26.93 -4.15 -33.14
CA GLU A 640 -27.21 -5.53 -32.78
C GLU A 640 -28.53 -6.02 -33.38
N THR A 641 -28.57 -7.31 -33.72
CA THR A 641 -29.77 -7.99 -34.18
C THR A 641 -29.98 -9.28 -33.39
N VAL A 642 -31.13 -9.92 -33.58
CA VAL A 642 -31.38 -11.24 -32.99
C VAL A 642 -30.35 -12.30 -33.42
N ASN A 643 -29.73 -12.16 -34.61
CA ASN A 643 -28.77 -13.13 -35.14
C ASN A 643 -27.32 -12.80 -34.79
N SER A 644 -27.00 -11.55 -34.40
CA SER A 644 -25.67 -11.21 -33.89
C SER A 644 -25.43 -11.75 -32.47
N GLY A 645 -26.53 -11.98 -31.75
CA GLY A 645 -26.52 -12.14 -30.30
C GLY A 645 -26.41 -10.80 -29.58
N GLN A 646 -26.48 -10.84 -28.25
CA GLN A 646 -26.29 -9.66 -27.40
C GLN A 646 -24.83 -9.20 -27.42
N ALA A 647 -24.62 -7.89 -27.31
CA ALA A 647 -23.29 -7.33 -27.14
C ALA A 647 -22.70 -7.74 -25.79
N ASN A 648 -21.55 -8.42 -25.81
CA ASN A 648 -20.73 -8.58 -24.63
C ASN A 648 -19.81 -7.36 -24.50
N ILE A 649 -19.98 -6.52 -23.47
CA ILE A 649 -19.25 -5.26 -23.29
C ILE A 649 -18.28 -5.40 -22.11
N ASP A 650 -16.97 -5.39 -22.39
CA ASP A 650 -15.91 -5.35 -21.37
C ASP A 650 -14.78 -4.46 -21.86
N PRO A 651 -13.79 -4.13 -21.01
CA PRO A 651 -12.59 -3.44 -21.47
C PRO A 651 -11.76 -4.27 -22.45
N ALA A 652 -10.79 -3.58 -23.08
CA ALA A 652 -9.76 -4.20 -23.88
C ALA A 652 -8.96 -5.27 -23.10
N MET A 653 -8.35 -6.21 -23.84
CA MET A 653 -7.55 -7.33 -23.31
C MET A 653 -8.29 -8.38 -22.45
N LEU A 654 -9.56 -8.19 -22.12
CA LEU A 654 -10.37 -9.14 -21.36
C LEU A 654 -11.28 -9.95 -22.28
N ASN A 655 -11.60 -11.19 -21.89
CA ASN A 655 -12.59 -12.03 -22.57
C ASN A 655 -12.37 -12.17 -24.10
N GLY A 656 -11.11 -12.25 -24.53
CA GLY A 656 -10.75 -12.37 -25.95
C GLY A 656 -10.89 -11.08 -26.77
N LYS A 657 -11.09 -9.93 -26.13
CA LYS A 657 -11.12 -8.62 -26.80
C LYS A 657 -9.71 -8.15 -27.17
N GLY A 658 -9.63 -7.44 -28.28
CA GLY A 658 -8.42 -6.83 -28.79
C GLY A 658 -7.82 -5.75 -27.87
N VAL A 659 -6.70 -5.20 -28.31
CA VAL A 659 -5.97 -4.10 -27.66
C VAL A 659 -6.29 -2.77 -28.34
N ILE A 660 -6.15 -1.67 -27.62
CA ILE A 660 -6.34 -0.32 -28.19
C ILE A 660 -4.99 0.28 -28.55
N LYS A 661 -4.88 0.86 -29.73
CA LYS A 661 -3.71 1.61 -30.18
C LYS A 661 -4.09 3.06 -30.40
N SER A 662 -3.63 3.93 -29.50
CA SER A 662 -3.81 5.38 -29.59
C SER A 662 -2.89 5.99 -30.67
N GLY A 663 -3.35 7.06 -31.32
CA GLY A 663 -2.63 7.71 -32.41
C GLY A 663 -2.77 7.01 -33.76
N ASN A 664 -3.63 5.99 -33.85
CA ASN A 664 -3.79 5.16 -35.03
C ASN A 664 -5.27 5.04 -35.39
N LEU A 665 -5.55 4.93 -36.69
CA LEU A 665 -6.86 4.62 -37.24
C LEU A 665 -6.81 3.30 -38.00
N GLU A 666 -7.89 2.52 -37.89
CA GLU A 666 -8.08 1.33 -38.71
C GLU A 666 -8.60 1.73 -40.09
N MET A 667 -7.86 1.43 -41.15
CA MET A 667 -8.31 1.66 -42.52
C MET A 667 -9.27 0.58 -42.99
N SER A 668 -9.92 0.81 -44.13
CA SER A 668 -10.75 -0.18 -44.79
C SER A 668 -9.98 -1.47 -45.03
N ASN A 669 -10.66 -2.62 -44.90
CA ASN A 669 -10.08 -3.93 -45.24
C ASN A 669 -10.28 -4.31 -46.73
N VAL A 670 -10.57 -3.31 -47.57
CA VAL A 670 -10.75 -3.46 -49.01
C VAL A 670 -9.39 -3.47 -49.72
N ASP A 671 -9.10 -4.51 -50.50
CA ASP A 671 -7.97 -4.53 -51.44
C ASP A 671 -8.47 -4.18 -52.85
N LEU A 672 -7.98 -3.06 -53.40
CA LEU A 672 -8.34 -2.60 -54.73
C LEU A 672 -8.03 -3.61 -55.82
N THR A 673 -6.94 -4.37 -55.70
CA THR A 673 -6.52 -5.34 -56.72
C THR A 673 -7.54 -6.48 -56.82
N GLU A 674 -8.02 -6.95 -55.67
CA GLU A 674 -9.04 -8.00 -55.60
C GLU A 674 -10.39 -7.46 -56.10
N GLU A 675 -10.81 -6.27 -55.64
CA GLU A 675 -12.09 -5.69 -56.05
C GLU A 675 -12.12 -5.34 -57.55
N PHE A 676 -11.03 -4.83 -58.15
CA PHE A 676 -10.98 -4.61 -59.60
C PHE A 676 -11.07 -5.93 -60.39
N THR A 677 -10.43 -6.99 -59.91
CA THR A 677 -10.53 -8.32 -60.53
C THR A 677 -11.98 -8.83 -60.47
N ARG A 678 -12.65 -8.68 -59.33
CA ARG A 678 -14.06 -9.03 -59.16
C ARG A 678 -14.99 -8.20 -60.03
N LEU A 679 -14.72 -6.91 -60.19
CA LEU A 679 -15.49 -6.04 -61.08
C LEU A 679 -15.39 -6.54 -62.53
N ILE A 680 -14.20 -6.93 -62.98
CA ILE A 680 -14.00 -7.54 -64.31
C ILE A 680 -14.78 -8.85 -64.43
N ILE A 681 -14.71 -9.73 -63.42
CA ILE A 681 -15.45 -11.00 -63.42
C ILE A 681 -16.96 -10.75 -63.51
N ALA A 682 -17.50 -9.84 -62.70
CA ALA A 682 -18.92 -9.50 -62.69
C ALA A 682 -19.36 -8.88 -64.03
N GLN A 683 -18.55 -7.99 -64.61
CA GLN A 683 -18.81 -7.39 -65.92
C GLN A 683 -18.79 -8.44 -67.04
N ARG A 684 -17.81 -9.34 -67.05
CA ARG A 684 -17.72 -10.43 -68.04
C ARG A 684 -18.87 -11.42 -67.88
N GLY A 685 -19.25 -11.76 -66.65
CA GLY A 685 -20.42 -12.59 -66.35
C GLY A 685 -21.72 -11.96 -66.85
N PHE A 686 -21.92 -10.66 -66.59
CA PHE A 686 -23.06 -9.89 -67.11
C PHE A 686 -23.11 -9.89 -68.65
N GLN A 687 -21.98 -9.62 -69.31
CA GLN A 687 -21.88 -9.65 -70.79
C GLN A 687 -22.16 -11.04 -71.35
N ALA A 688 -21.64 -12.10 -70.72
CA ALA A 688 -21.86 -13.48 -71.15
C ALA A 688 -23.34 -13.86 -71.07
N ASN A 689 -24.02 -13.54 -69.96
CA ASN A 689 -25.44 -13.83 -69.80
C ASN A 689 -26.30 -13.00 -70.77
N THR A 690 -25.92 -11.75 -71.04
CA THR A 690 -26.62 -10.92 -72.04
C THR A 690 -26.50 -11.49 -73.45
N ARG A 691 -25.34 -12.07 -73.82
CA ARG A 691 -25.18 -12.75 -75.11
C ARG A 691 -26.13 -13.94 -75.26
N VAL A 692 -26.36 -14.72 -74.19
CA VAL A 692 -27.31 -15.85 -74.19
C VAL A 692 -28.74 -15.39 -74.48
N VAL A 693 -29.13 -14.20 -73.99
CA VAL A 693 -30.41 -13.58 -74.31
C VAL A 693 -30.48 -13.26 -75.80
N THR A 694 -29.47 -12.57 -76.35
CA THR A 694 -29.46 -12.19 -77.77
C THR A 694 -29.43 -13.38 -78.73
N THR A 695 -28.70 -14.46 -78.39
CA THR A 695 -28.69 -15.67 -79.23
C THR A 695 -30.01 -16.42 -79.14
N SER A 696 -30.64 -16.44 -77.97
CA SER A 696 -31.99 -17.01 -77.82
C SER A 696 -33.02 -16.23 -78.65
N ASP A 697 -32.93 -14.90 -78.68
CA ASP A 697 -33.81 -14.05 -79.49
C ASP A 697 -33.60 -14.29 -81.00
N GLN A 698 -32.37 -14.40 -81.47
CA GLN A 698 -32.06 -14.73 -82.87
C GLN A 698 -32.63 -16.10 -83.27
N ILE A 699 -32.51 -17.12 -82.41
CA ILE A 699 -33.08 -18.44 -82.69
C ILE A 699 -34.61 -18.38 -82.69
N LEU A 700 -35.23 -17.61 -81.79
CA LEU A 700 -36.68 -17.41 -81.78
C LEU A 700 -37.16 -16.71 -83.06
N GLU A 701 -36.41 -15.72 -83.55
CA GLU A 701 -36.71 -15.03 -84.81
C GLU A 701 -36.63 -15.98 -86.01
N GLU A 702 -35.57 -16.80 -86.11
CA GLU A 702 -35.45 -17.84 -87.14
C GLU A 702 -36.60 -18.86 -87.07
N VAL A 703 -36.98 -19.31 -85.86
CA VAL A 703 -38.12 -20.24 -85.68
C VAL A 703 -39.45 -19.61 -86.09
N VAL A 704 -39.66 -18.32 -85.82
CA VAL A 704 -40.85 -17.59 -86.28
C VAL A 704 -40.86 -17.45 -87.80
N ASN A 705 -39.69 -17.22 -88.41
CA ASN A 705 -39.53 -17.10 -89.85
C ASN A 705 -39.71 -18.44 -90.60
N ILE A 706 -39.44 -19.58 -89.96
CA ILE A 706 -39.70 -20.93 -90.53
C ILE A 706 -41.20 -21.23 -90.67
N LYS A 707 -42.07 -20.57 -89.88
CA LYS A 707 -43.54 -20.77 -89.97
C LYS A 707 -44.18 -19.97 -91.12
N ARG A 708 -43.44 -19.02 -91.70
CA ARG A 708 -43.87 -18.22 -92.84
C ARG A 708 -43.48 -18.91 -94.14
#